data_AF-A0A6M0BFC5-F1
#
_entry.id   AF-A0A6M0BFC5-F1
#
_cell.length_a   1.000
_cell.length_b   1.000
_cell.length_c   1.000
_cell.angle_alpha   90.00
_cell.angle_beta   90.00
_cell.angle_gamma   90.00
#
_symmetry.space_group_name_H-M   'P 1'
#
loop_
_entity.id
_entity.type
_entity.pdbx_description
1 polymer ?
#
loop_
_entity_poly.entity_id
_entity_poly.type
_entity_poly.pdbx_seq_one_letter_code
_entity_poly.pdbx_strand_id
1 'polypeptide(L)'
;QSYQEAIRLKPDFAEVYNNLGNTLHEQCKLEEALQSYQQALSINPNLAEAKLAMCVCQIPIIYSSVDEIKVTRNNYQASLKKLADSYTQSDTELSPRELLSAAKAVGAFQPFYLAYQGLNNRELQQIYGAMICQIMWKCYPRWIQKIPLPNLAPHEKVRIGVISEFFWDHSNWKIPIKGWVENIDRSNFELFGYHTGLKQDKETAIAAKSFVKFVQGSLTMEEWCEVITKDKLHILIFPEFGMSPTTVKLGCLRLAPIQMTSWGHPDTSGMPTIDYYLSSDLMEAENAQEHYSERLVRLPNLSIHYTPLEITPEAISKKDIGLEDDEIMFWCCQSLYKYLPHYDDVFTRIAKELDCRCKFVFLKYVKSDQVTEIFEQRLRDAFNKFGLDYTDYCIFLPFMNNRRFAGTSAIADVFLDSIGWSGCNSSLESITHNIPIVTFPGDLMRGRHTIAILKMMGLEETIAKSKEDYVKIAVRLGQDAQYRQYISDQVAENKHKLYGDLKPVRALEDFLLNVVHKPRQFAMETVSEALQLAVQHRQANRLNKAVQVYYKILEQHPNHPEALYGLGVLAQQTGQYEMAEKLFRATVEAEPNSVKGWFSLGNLCQGQGQLSESVECYQRVLTIQPNLIAVHNNLGYALQQQGNWDDAIASYQKALEIQPTCTEADVNLGNALHAQGKLSLEKQAHYAQLNHELGVKRQKAGDLTNAVAYYRQAVTMQSDLLSAHYNLGVVLEDQGEFENAIASYQKVLELNPSYGEVYFNLGRIYQTQKQLKEAASAYRQGLMLVNPRYGKVANPDNGSNNGSRVSPETLTPPQVEQPDVTIGGYQFPGIPTVSVSEDKRPFWTVIIPLYNRTDYLLECLASVLAQWQGEEEMEILVMDNASTPPLYDLVNSIGGGVVRYYRNPENIGARRNFNLGIALSRGQWIHVLPEDEYVLPGFYSRLKKSLETCSDSVGAAFTGYENIDEKGKIIFSQQVYGKDTGIHQDWLWKIGTSNVLNPCAVVIRRSTHEHLGCYDPGNTYTPDWELYKRIASFYDWWYEGDILARYREHDNNMTSELILSGAQATSIRLGIEISESYLPAEHCAAITANARNHYFNYCLNHMVIPLKTGNLAGAFRLLQEALKIDPSPQAVEKLFTWLTQAEAAPLRDEIASKLRSIMLNHSSESFYFAYP
;
A
#
# COMPACT_ATOMS: atom_id res chain seq x y z
N GLN A 1 -22.78 -18.97 -20.98
CA GLN A 1 -23.31 -20.29 -20.55
C GLN A 1 -24.35 -20.14 -19.45
N SER A 2 -24.04 -19.57 -18.27
CA SER A 2 -25.04 -19.40 -17.20
C SER A 2 -26.30 -18.63 -17.63
N TYR A 3 -26.15 -17.55 -18.42
CA TYR A 3 -27.31 -16.84 -18.97
C TYR A 3 -28.12 -17.67 -19.98
N GLN A 4 -27.47 -18.51 -20.79
CA GLN A 4 -28.17 -19.40 -21.72
C GLN A 4 -28.98 -20.46 -20.97
N GLU A 5 -28.45 -20.98 -19.87
CA GLU A 5 -29.17 -21.92 -19.00
C GLU A 5 -30.33 -21.23 -18.26
N ALA A 6 -30.13 -20.01 -17.76
CA ALA A 6 -31.21 -19.21 -17.19
C ALA A 6 -32.33 -18.93 -18.22
N ILE A 7 -31.98 -18.66 -19.48
CA ILE A 7 -32.95 -18.54 -20.58
C ILE A 7 -33.68 -19.86 -20.84
N ARG A 8 -32.98 -21.00 -20.79
CA ARG A 8 -33.59 -22.33 -20.96
C ARG A 8 -34.64 -22.61 -19.88
N LEU A 9 -34.35 -22.22 -18.63
CA LEU A 9 -35.25 -22.39 -17.48
C LEU A 9 -36.40 -21.39 -17.48
N LYS A 10 -36.14 -20.15 -17.89
CA LYS A 10 -37.13 -19.06 -17.93
C LYS A 10 -36.97 -18.23 -19.22
N PRO A 11 -37.62 -18.65 -20.32
CA PRO A 11 -37.44 -18.01 -21.63
C PRO A 11 -37.99 -16.58 -21.74
N ASP A 12 -38.83 -16.15 -20.80
CA ASP A 12 -39.47 -14.83 -20.71
C ASP A 12 -38.76 -13.89 -19.72
N PHE A 13 -37.50 -14.15 -19.36
CA PHE A 13 -36.74 -13.31 -18.42
C PHE A 13 -35.88 -12.25 -19.14
N ALA A 14 -36.44 -11.07 -19.39
CA ALA A 14 -35.82 -10.00 -20.18
C ALA A 14 -34.41 -9.58 -19.70
N GLU A 15 -34.21 -9.45 -18.38
CA GLU A 15 -32.95 -9.00 -17.78
C GLU A 15 -31.79 -9.96 -18.05
N VAL A 16 -32.07 -11.27 -18.18
CA VAL A 16 -31.06 -12.28 -18.52
C VAL A 16 -30.59 -12.12 -19.96
N TYR A 17 -31.49 -11.82 -20.90
CA TYR A 17 -31.12 -11.51 -22.28
C TYR A 17 -30.30 -10.22 -22.37
N ASN A 18 -30.64 -9.19 -21.58
CA ASN A 18 -29.82 -7.98 -21.48
C ASN A 18 -28.39 -8.30 -21.00
N ASN A 19 -28.25 -9.06 -19.92
CA ASN A 19 -26.93 -9.41 -19.37
C ASN A 19 -26.13 -10.36 -20.29
N LEU A 20 -26.82 -11.25 -21.00
CA LEU A 20 -26.22 -12.05 -22.07
C LEU A 20 -25.69 -11.16 -23.19
N GLY A 21 -26.48 -10.19 -23.64
CA GLY A 21 -26.06 -9.19 -24.63
C GLY A 21 -24.81 -8.43 -24.18
N ASN A 22 -24.76 -7.98 -22.93
CA ASN A 22 -23.60 -7.29 -22.36
C ASN A 22 -22.34 -8.16 -22.44
N THR A 23 -22.46 -9.42 -22.05
CA THR A 23 -21.36 -10.40 -22.08
C THR A 23 -20.90 -10.71 -23.52
N LEU A 24 -21.84 -10.82 -24.45
CA LEU A 24 -21.54 -11.06 -25.87
C LEU A 24 -20.83 -9.85 -26.49
N HIS A 25 -21.20 -8.63 -26.11
CA HIS A 25 -20.49 -7.42 -26.53
C HIS A 25 -19.05 -7.39 -25.99
N GLU A 26 -18.83 -7.78 -24.73
CA GLU A 26 -17.48 -7.93 -24.17
C GLU A 26 -16.63 -8.99 -24.90
N GLN A 27 -17.29 -9.99 -25.48
CA GLN A 27 -16.69 -11.01 -26.34
C GLN A 27 -16.54 -10.58 -27.82
N CYS A 28 -16.81 -9.30 -28.16
CA CYS A 28 -16.81 -8.79 -29.53
C CYS A 28 -17.79 -9.49 -30.49
N LYS A 29 -18.86 -10.11 -29.97
CA LYS A 29 -19.92 -10.77 -30.75
C LYS A 29 -21.10 -9.84 -30.98
N LEU A 30 -20.89 -8.81 -31.79
CA LEU A 30 -21.84 -7.71 -31.95
C LEU A 30 -23.23 -8.16 -32.42
N GLU A 31 -23.30 -9.03 -33.44
CA GLU A 31 -24.59 -9.49 -33.98
C GLU A 31 -25.40 -10.29 -32.95
N GLU A 32 -24.74 -11.22 -32.24
CA GLU A 32 -25.36 -12.01 -31.18
C GLU A 32 -25.81 -11.12 -30.01
N ALA A 33 -24.99 -10.12 -29.65
CA ALA A 33 -25.34 -9.16 -28.61
C ALA A 33 -26.61 -8.37 -28.99
N LEU A 34 -26.68 -7.86 -30.23
CA LEU A 34 -27.84 -7.15 -30.75
C LEU A 34 -29.10 -8.01 -30.77
N GLN A 35 -28.99 -9.27 -31.20
CA GLN A 35 -30.11 -10.22 -31.15
C GLN A 35 -30.58 -10.46 -29.71
N SER A 36 -29.64 -10.56 -28.76
CA SER A 36 -29.97 -10.73 -27.34
C SER A 36 -30.73 -9.52 -26.79
N TYR A 37 -30.28 -8.29 -27.06
CA TYR A 37 -31.00 -7.08 -26.64
C TYR A 37 -32.36 -6.96 -27.31
N GLN A 38 -32.48 -7.30 -28.60
CA GLN A 38 -33.76 -7.32 -29.31
C GLN A 38 -34.74 -8.30 -28.65
N GLN A 39 -34.25 -9.46 -28.21
CA GLN A 39 -35.07 -10.44 -27.49
C GLN A 39 -35.45 -9.94 -26.09
N ALA A 40 -34.55 -9.26 -25.38
CA ALA A 40 -34.89 -8.60 -24.12
C ALA A 40 -36.03 -7.58 -24.31
N LEU A 41 -35.97 -6.80 -25.39
CA LEU A 41 -36.96 -5.78 -25.73
C LEU A 41 -38.26 -6.34 -26.32
N SER A 42 -38.25 -7.54 -26.91
CA SER A 42 -39.48 -8.21 -27.36
C SER A 42 -40.31 -8.72 -26.17
N ILE A 43 -39.64 -9.13 -25.09
CA ILE A 43 -40.25 -9.56 -23.83
C ILE A 43 -40.67 -8.34 -23.00
N ASN A 44 -39.78 -7.35 -22.85
CA ASN A 44 -40.05 -6.12 -22.11
C ASN A 44 -39.65 -4.89 -22.95
N PRO A 45 -40.59 -4.31 -23.73
CA PRO A 45 -40.33 -3.13 -24.56
C PRO A 45 -39.90 -1.88 -23.78
N ASN A 46 -40.06 -1.88 -22.45
CA ASN A 46 -39.76 -0.74 -21.58
C ASN A 46 -38.47 -0.91 -20.78
N LEU A 47 -37.70 -1.99 -21.01
CA LEU A 47 -36.41 -2.22 -20.35
C LEU A 47 -35.36 -1.20 -20.82
N ALA A 48 -35.19 -0.12 -20.06
CA ALA A 48 -34.32 1.00 -20.45
C ALA A 48 -32.83 0.62 -20.56
N GLU A 49 -32.36 -0.30 -19.70
CA GLU A 49 -30.98 -0.81 -19.77
C GLU A 49 -30.69 -1.49 -21.12
N ALA A 50 -31.60 -2.32 -21.61
CA ALA A 50 -31.46 -2.97 -22.91
C ALA A 50 -31.52 -1.96 -24.08
N LYS A 51 -32.34 -0.91 -23.98
CA LYS A 51 -32.37 0.17 -24.99
C LYS A 51 -31.02 0.90 -25.08
N LEU A 52 -30.46 1.27 -23.93
CA LEU A 52 -29.16 1.93 -23.85
C LEU A 52 -28.03 1.00 -24.29
N ALA A 53 -28.01 -0.26 -23.82
CA ALA A 53 -27.02 -1.24 -24.19
C ALA A 53 -27.04 -1.53 -25.70
N MET A 54 -28.22 -1.72 -26.31
CA MET A 54 -28.38 -1.91 -27.76
C MET A 54 -27.90 -0.70 -28.59
N CYS A 55 -28.02 0.51 -28.04
CA CYS A 55 -27.49 1.71 -28.68
C CYS A 55 -25.96 1.76 -28.58
N VAL A 56 -25.41 1.61 -27.38
CA VAL A 56 -23.97 1.76 -27.11
C VAL A 56 -23.15 0.60 -27.67
N CYS A 57 -23.68 -0.62 -27.70
CA CYS A 57 -22.97 -1.79 -28.20
C CYS A 57 -22.60 -1.69 -29.68
N GLN A 58 -23.23 -0.79 -30.44
CA GLN A 58 -22.83 -0.44 -31.81
C GLN A 58 -21.37 0.01 -31.89
N ILE A 59 -20.79 0.45 -30.78
CA ILE A 59 -19.38 0.78 -30.63
C ILE A 59 -18.65 -0.48 -30.10
N PRO A 60 -17.87 -1.18 -30.93
CA PRO A 60 -17.09 -2.32 -30.48
C PRO A 60 -15.90 -1.87 -29.61
N ILE A 61 -15.33 -2.82 -28.85
CA ILE A 61 -14.14 -2.59 -28.02
C ILE A 61 -12.91 -2.31 -28.90
N ILE A 62 -12.74 -3.11 -29.95
CA ILE A 62 -11.66 -3.00 -30.91
C ILE A 62 -12.22 -3.12 -32.34
N TYR A 63 -11.56 -2.47 -33.30
CA TYR A 63 -11.95 -2.49 -34.70
C TYR A 63 -11.03 -3.42 -35.48
N SER A 64 -11.60 -4.26 -36.34
CA SER A 64 -10.91 -5.14 -37.29
C SER A 64 -10.36 -4.39 -38.51
N SER A 65 -10.98 -3.27 -38.89
CA SER A 65 -10.60 -2.48 -40.06
C SER A 65 -10.99 -1.01 -39.96
N VAL A 66 -10.43 -0.18 -40.85
CA VAL A 66 -10.75 1.26 -40.95
C VAL A 66 -12.20 1.48 -41.38
N ASP A 67 -12.73 0.63 -42.26
CA ASP A 67 -14.10 0.75 -42.75
C ASP A 67 -15.12 0.39 -41.67
N GLU A 68 -14.79 -0.56 -40.79
CA GLU A 68 -15.63 -0.90 -39.65
C GLU A 68 -15.83 0.31 -38.71
N ILE A 69 -14.81 1.14 -38.48
CA ILE A 69 -14.93 2.37 -37.68
C ILE A 69 -16.04 3.27 -38.25
N LYS A 70 -16.07 3.47 -39.58
CA LYS A 70 -17.08 4.30 -40.24
C LYS A 70 -18.47 3.70 -40.11
N VAL A 71 -18.61 2.40 -40.37
CA VAL A 71 -19.91 1.69 -40.32
C VAL A 71 -20.49 1.71 -38.91
N THR A 72 -19.70 1.30 -37.92
CA THR A 72 -20.11 1.24 -36.51
C THR A 72 -20.44 2.62 -35.94
N ARG A 73 -19.66 3.65 -36.29
CA ARG A 73 -19.95 5.04 -35.90
C ARG A 73 -21.27 5.55 -36.50
N ASN A 74 -21.55 5.26 -37.77
CA ASN A 74 -22.81 5.63 -38.41
C ASN A 74 -24.00 4.91 -37.76
N ASN A 75 -23.85 3.62 -37.46
CA ASN A 75 -24.88 2.83 -36.77
C ASN A 75 -25.14 3.38 -35.37
N TYR A 76 -24.09 3.69 -34.61
CA TYR A 76 -24.21 4.32 -33.30
C TYR A 76 -24.92 5.68 -33.40
N GLN A 77 -24.53 6.54 -34.34
CA GLN A 77 -25.17 7.85 -34.53
C GLN A 77 -26.67 7.71 -34.83
N ALA A 78 -27.06 6.81 -35.73
CA ALA A 78 -28.46 6.57 -36.05
C ALA A 78 -29.25 6.01 -34.85
N SER A 79 -28.67 5.03 -34.14
CA SER A 79 -29.27 4.42 -32.96
C SER A 79 -29.43 5.42 -31.81
N LEU A 80 -28.41 6.25 -31.58
CA LEU A 80 -28.41 7.29 -30.54
C LEU A 80 -29.47 8.35 -30.81
N LYS A 81 -29.58 8.84 -32.06
CA LYS A 81 -30.63 9.80 -32.43
C LYS A 81 -32.02 9.23 -32.17
N LYS A 82 -32.27 8.00 -32.65
CA LYS A 82 -33.55 7.30 -32.42
C LYS A 82 -33.87 7.13 -30.93
N LEU A 83 -32.87 6.77 -30.11
CA LEU A 83 -33.06 6.62 -28.67
C LEU A 83 -33.32 7.98 -28.00
N ALA A 84 -32.56 9.02 -28.33
CA ALA A 84 -32.75 10.36 -27.81
C ALA A 84 -34.14 10.94 -28.18
N ASP A 85 -34.58 10.73 -29.42
CA ASP A 85 -35.91 11.11 -29.89
C ASP A 85 -37.02 10.45 -29.04
N SER A 86 -36.83 9.18 -28.66
CA SER A 86 -37.79 8.45 -27.83
C SER A 86 -37.95 9.00 -26.41
N TYR A 87 -36.97 9.74 -25.89
CA TYR A 87 -37.03 10.38 -24.57
C TYR A 87 -37.44 11.87 -24.62
N THR A 88 -37.40 12.49 -25.82
CA THR A 88 -37.68 13.92 -26.04
C THR A 88 -39.08 14.22 -26.58
N GLN A 89 -39.72 13.30 -27.32
CA GLN A 89 -41.06 13.52 -27.87
C GLN A 89 -42.13 13.63 -26.76
N SER A 90 -42.99 14.66 -26.87
CA SER A 90 -43.95 15.10 -25.84
C SER A 90 -45.19 14.23 -25.66
N ASP A 91 -45.47 13.32 -26.59
CA ASP A 91 -46.80 12.69 -26.71
C ASP A 91 -46.91 11.33 -25.99
N THR A 92 -45.83 10.83 -25.40
CA THR A 92 -45.82 9.64 -24.52
C THR A 92 -45.23 10.01 -23.17
N GLU A 93 -46.08 10.35 -22.20
CA GLU A 93 -45.64 10.46 -20.80
C GLU A 93 -45.20 9.07 -20.31
N LEU A 94 -43.89 8.91 -20.09
CA LEU A 94 -43.36 7.73 -19.39
C LEU A 94 -44.00 7.64 -18.01
N SER A 95 -44.46 6.45 -17.63
CA SER A 95 -44.93 6.22 -16.26
C SER A 95 -43.79 6.47 -15.26
N PRO A 96 -44.10 6.84 -13.99
CA PRO A 96 -43.08 7.04 -12.97
C PRO A 96 -42.10 5.86 -12.80
N ARG A 97 -42.60 4.63 -13.00
CA ARG A 97 -41.80 3.40 -12.92
C ARG A 97 -40.82 3.26 -14.08
N GLU A 98 -41.24 3.59 -15.30
CA GLU A 98 -40.39 3.56 -16.49
C GLU A 98 -39.33 4.66 -16.45
N LEU A 99 -39.70 5.84 -15.95
CA LEU A 99 -38.78 6.94 -15.75
C LEU A 99 -37.70 6.61 -14.72
N LEU A 100 -38.07 6.01 -13.58
CA LEU A 100 -37.13 5.55 -12.57
C LEU A 100 -36.21 4.44 -13.13
N SER A 101 -36.74 3.53 -13.94
CA SER A 101 -35.94 2.51 -14.62
C SER A 101 -34.93 3.14 -15.60
N ALA A 102 -35.34 4.14 -16.37
CA ALA A 102 -34.45 4.88 -17.26
C ALA A 102 -33.35 5.62 -16.49
N ALA A 103 -33.68 6.28 -15.38
CA ALA A 103 -32.71 6.94 -14.52
C ALA A 103 -31.71 5.97 -13.87
N LYS A 104 -32.16 4.75 -13.51
CA LYS A 104 -31.25 3.69 -13.03
C LYS A 104 -30.27 3.23 -14.11
N ALA A 105 -30.74 3.14 -15.35
CA ALA A 105 -29.96 2.70 -16.50
C ALA A 105 -28.90 3.73 -16.97
N VAL A 106 -29.07 5.02 -16.68
CA VAL A 106 -28.06 6.06 -16.98
C VAL A 106 -26.72 5.64 -16.37
N GLY A 107 -25.65 5.67 -17.16
CA GLY A 107 -24.30 5.31 -16.71
C GLY A 107 -24.03 3.80 -16.61
N ALA A 108 -25.02 2.92 -16.76
CA ALA A 108 -24.82 1.46 -16.71
C ALA A 108 -24.08 0.93 -17.95
N PHE A 109 -24.37 1.48 -19.13
CA PHE A 109 -23.66 1.23 -20.39
C PHE A 109 -23.30 2.57 -21.03
N GLN A 110 -22.03 2.95 -20.94
CA GLN A 110 -21.52 4.26 -21.38
C GLN A 110 -20.78 4.14 -22.71
N PRO A 111 -20.80 5.17 -23.59
CA PRO A 111 -20.07 5.17 -24.86
C PRO A 111 -18.55 5.35 -24.68
N PHE A 112 -17.95 4.67 -23.69
CA PHE A 112 -16.54 4.76 -23.33
C PHE A 112 -15.61 4.50 -24.52
N TYR A 113 -15.94 3.49 -25.35
CA TYR A 113 -15.10 3.13 -26.49
C TYR A 113 -15.17 4.11 -27.67
N LEU A 114 -16.12 5.06 -27.67
CA LEU A 114 -16.27 6.06 -28.74
C LEU A 114 -15.00 6.92 -28.89
N ALA A 115 -14.34 7.20 -27.78
CA ALA A 115 -13.13 8.01 -27.72
C ALA A 115 -11.98 7.37 -28.52
N TYR A 116 -11.96 6.05 -28.69
CA TYR A 116 -10.86 5.30 -29.31
C TYR A 116 -10.95 5.20 -30.84
N GLN A 117 -11.93 5.86 -31.47
CA GLN A 117 -12.03 5.93 -32.94
C GLN A 117 -11.06 6.93 -33.59
N GLY A 118 -10.39 7.78 -32.79
CA GLY A 118 -9.52 8.84 -33.31
C GLY A 118 -10.27 9.98 -34.01
N LEU A 119 -11.56 10.18 -33.71
CA LEU A 119 -12.43 11.18 -34.34
C LEU A 119 -13.01 12.16 -33.30
N ASN A 120 -13.38 13.38 -33.72
CA ASN A 120 -14.05 14.35 -32.86
C ASN A 120 -15.45 13.83 -32.47
N ASN A 121 -15.72 13.73 -31.17
CA ASN A 121 -16.95 13.14 -30.63
C ASN A 121 -17.98 14.16 -30.13
N ARG A 122 -17.68 15.45 -30.24
CA ARG A 122 -18.48 16.52 -29.64
C ARG A 122 -19.97 16.43 -29.96
N GLU A 123 -20.34 16.28 -31.22
CA GLU A 123 -21.75 16.20 -31.61
C GLU A 123 -22.47 14.98 -31.02
N LEU A 124 -21.83 13.80 -31.06
CA LEU A 124 -22.42 12.56 -30.54
C LEU A 124 -22.55 12.62 -29.02
N GLN A 125 -21.52 13.12 -28.34
CA GLN A 125 -21.56 13.30 -26.90
C GLN A 125 -22.59 14.34 -26.49
N GLN A 126 -22.80 15.42 -27.25
CA GLN A 126 -23.86 16.38 -26.97
C GLN A 126 -25.26 15.75 -27.03
N ILE A 127 -25.52 14.88 -28.01
CA ILE A 127 -26.78 14.14 -28.11
C ILE A 127 -26.94 13.20 -26.92
N TYR A 128 -25.90 12.42 -26.60
CA TYR A 128 -25.91 11.49 -25.48
C TYR A 128 -26.09 12.20 -24.13
N GLY A 129 -25.25 13.21 -23.85
CA GLY A 129 -25.25 14.02 -22.64
C GLY A 129 -26.58 14.74 -22.42
N ALA A 130 -27.17 15.33 -23.47
CA ALA A 130 -28.49 15.95 -23.39
C ALA A 130 -29.59 14.92 -23.07
N MET A 131 -29.57 13.75 -23.71
CA MET A 131 -30.54 12.68 -23.46
C MET A 131 -30.49 12.20 -22.01
N ILE A 132 -29.31 11.87 -21.47
CA ILE A 132 -29.20 11.38 -20.10
C ILE A 132 -29.52 12.46 -19.06
N CYS A 133 -29.19 13.73 -19.34
CA CYS A 133 -29.59 14.84 -18.49
C CYS A 133 -31.12 14.96 -18.42
N GLN A 134 -31.81 14.89 -19.56
CA GLN A 134 -33.28 14.96 -19.58
C GLN A 134 -33.95 13.81 -18.81
N ILE A 135 -33.42 12.59 -18.93
CA ILE A 135 -33.91 11.44 -18.14
C ILE A 135 -33.78 11.73 -16.65
N MET A 136 -32.59 12.18 -16.22
CA MET A 136 -32.31 12.49 -14.82
C MET A 136 -33.13 13.69 -14.32
N TRP A 137 -33.33 14.73 -15.12
CA TRP A 137 -34.11 15.91 -14.77
C TRP A 137 -35.58 15.60 -14.53
N LYS A 138 -36.16 14.73 -15.37
CA LYS A 138 -37.55 14.27 -15.19
C LYS A 138 -37.69 13.47 -13.88
N CYS A 139 -36.70 12.65 -13.53
CA CYS A 139 -36.73 11.84 -12.31
C CYS A 139 -36.40 12.63 -11.04
N TYR A 140 -35.53 13.63 -11.14
CA TYR A 140 -35.00 14.40 -10.00
C TYR A 140 -35.13 15.92 -10.24
N PRO A 141 -36.35 16.46 -10.39
CA PRO A 141 -36.57 17.86 -10.78
C PRO A 141 -36.10 18.89 -9.75
N ARG A 142 -35.80 18.46 -8.51
CA ARG A 142 -35.32 19.33 -7.43
C ARG A 142 -33.94 19.93 -7.69
N TRP A 143 -33.07 19.24 -8.42
CA TRP A 143 -31.65 19.62 -8.60
C TRP A 143 -31.30 20.03 -10.03
N ILE A 144 -32.26 20.61 -10.77
CA ILE A 144 -32.05 21.05 -12.16
C ILE A 144 -31.90 22.56 -12.28
N GLN A 145 -32.38 23.30 -11.28
CA GLN A 145 -32.40 24.75 -11.31
C GLN A 145 -30.98 25.32 -11.21
N LYS A 146 -30.72 26.39 -11.94
CA LYS A 146 -29.45 27.11 -11.86
C LYS A 146 -29.27 27.67 -10.44
N ILE A 147 -28.18 27.27 -9.80
CA ILE A 147 -27.82 27.77 -8.47
C ILE A 147 -27.07 29.11 -8.64
N PRO A 148 -27.52 30.21 -8.01
CA PRO A 148 -26.81 31.48 -8.09
C PRO A 148 -25.46 31.38 -7.36
N LEU A 149 -24.42 31.92 -7.98
CA LEU A 149 -23.13 32.10 -7.32
C LEU A 149 -23.28 33.19 -6.24
N PRO A 150 -22.95 32.91 -4.96
CA PRO A 150 -23.01 33.92 -3.92
C PRO A 150 -21.89 34.97 -4.08
N ASN A 151 -22.14 36.20 -3.60
CA ASN A 151 -21.10 37.21 -3.45
C ASN A 151 -20.22 36.85 -2.23
N LEU A 152 -19.00 36.39 -2.48
CA LEU A 152 -18.07 35.98 -1.43
C LEU A 152 -17.39 37.19 -0.79
N ALA A 153 -17.38 37.23 0.54
CA ALA A 153 -16.61 38.24 1.26
C ALA A 153 -15.10 38.02 1.04
N PRO A 154 -14.24 39.07 1.13
CA PRO A 154 -12.79 38.93 0.92
C PRO A 154 -12.12 37.84 1.76
N HIS A 155 -12.63 37.60 2.98
CA HIS A 155 -12.11 36.62 3.94
C HIS A 155 -12.73 35.23 3.82
N GLU A 156 -13.79 35.07 3.03
CA GLU A 156 -14.50 33.80 2.90
C GLU A 156 -13.80 32.87 1.90
N LYS A 157 -13.57 31.61 2.26
CA LYS A 157 -12.87 30.66 1.40
C LYS A 157 -13.77 30.14 0.28
N VAL A 158 -13.17 29.86 -0.87
CA VAL A 158 -13.87 29.23 -1.99
C VAL A 158 -14.00 27.72 -1.72
N ARG A 159 -15.24 27.23 -1.60
CA ARG A 159 -15.54 25.81 -1.38
C ARG A 159 -15.57 25.04 -2.70
N ILE A 160 -14.73 24.03 -2.81
CA ILE A 160 -14.58 23.18 -3.98
C ILE A 160 -14.91 21.75 -3.60
N GLY A 161 -15.85 21.13 -4.31
CA GLY A 161 -16.08 19.69 -4.23
C GLY A 161 -15.36 18.93 -5.34
N VAL A 162 -14.87 17.73 -5.03
CA VAL A 162 -14.35 16.77 -6.01
C VAL A 162 -15.14 15.47 -5.87
N ILE A 163 -15.83 15.05 -6.94
CA ILE A 163 -16.61 13.80 -6.98
C ILE A 163 -15.85 12.78 -7.83
N SER A 164 -15.55 11.61 -7.27
CA SER A 164 -14.95 10.52 -8.05
C SER A 164 -15.14 9.16 -7.39
N GLU A 165 -15.27 8.12 -8.21
CA GLU A 165 -15.19 6.74 -7.73
C GLU A 165 -13.74 6.31 -7.44
N PHE A 166 -12.75 7.10 -7.87
CA PHE A 166 -11.38 6.63 -8.02
C PHE A 166 -10.40 7.18 -6.98
N PHE A 167 -10.85 7.50 -5.76
CA PHE A 167 -9.99 7.89 -4.63
C PHE A 167 -9.24 6.69 -4.01
N TRP A 168 -8.57 5.89 -4.83
CA TRP A 168 -7.76 4.73 -4.46
C TRP A 168 -6.57 4.63 -5.42
N ASP A 169 -5.73 3.61 -5.35
CA ASP A 169 -4.57 3.39 -6.25
C ASP A 169 -4.99 3.19 -7.72
N HIS A 170 -5.35 4.30 -8.35
CA HIS A 170 -5.95 4.41 -9.66
C HIS A 170 -5.39 5.63 -10.39
N SER A 171 -5.39 5.61 -11.73
CA SER A 171 -4.87 6.68 -12.59
C SER A 171 -5.47 8.06 -12.30
N ASN A 172 -6.79 8.14 -12.11
CA ASN A 172 -7.46 9.40 -11.75
C ASN A 172 -6.96 10.01 -10.43
N TRP A 173 -6.77 9.20 -9.38
CA TRP A 173 -6.22 9.73 -8.14
C TRP A 173 -4.78 10.15 -8.33
N LYS A 174 -3.93 9.26 -8.83
CA LYS A 174 -2.47 9.48 -8.88
C LYS A 174 -2.04 10.58 -9.85
N ILE A 175 -2.82 10.84 -10.92
CA ILE A 175 -2.43 11.80 -11.98
C ILE A 175 -3.10 13.17 -11.75
N PRO A 176 -4.39 13.41 -12.07
CA PRO A 176 -4.96 14.75 -11.91
C PRO A 176 -5.35 15.10 -10.47
N ILE A 177 -6.00 14.19 -9.73
CA ILE A 177 -6.68 14.58 -8.49
C ILE A 177 -5.71 14.85 -7.34
N LYS A 178 -4.80 13.91 -7.04
CA LYS A 178 -3.89 13.98 -5.88
C LYS A 178 -3.04 15.24 -5.91
N GLY A 179 -2.46 15.55 -7.08
CA GLY A 179 -1.65 16.74 -7.29
C GLY A 179 -2.40 18.05 -6.99
N TRP A 180 -3.65 18.19 -7.42
CA TRP A 180 -4.46 19.36 -7.10
C TRP A 180 -4.82 19.40 -5.61
N VAL A 181 -5.31 18.29 -5.09
CA VAL A 181 -5.79 18.21 -3.71
C VAL A 181 -4.67 18.52 -2.73
N GLU A 182 -3.48 17.96 -2.89
CA GLU A 182 -2.36 18.16 -1.96
C GLU A 182 -1.76 19.58 -2.01
N ASN A 183 -1.89 20.28 -3.15
CA ASN A 183 -1.14 21.53 -3.40
C ASN A 183 -1.99 22.81 -3.50
N ILE A 184 -3.33 22.71 -3.61
CA ILE A 184 -4.22 23.88 -3.58
C ILE A 184 -4.12 24.63 -2.23
N ASP A 185 -3.97 25.94 -2.31
CA ASP A 185 -3.77 26.87 -1.20
C ASP A 185 -4.97 26.94 -0.24
N ARG A 186 -4.85 26.27 0.90
CA ARG A 186 -5.90 26.20 1.94
C ARG A 186 -6.21 27.53 2.62
N SER A 187 -5.44 28.60 2.37
CA SER A 187 -5.81 29.95 2.82
C SER A 187 -6.99 30.51 2.03
N ASN A 188 -7.07 30.19 0.74
CA ASN A 188 -8.10 30.68 -0.18
C ASN A 188 -9.23 29.66 -0.40
N PHE A 189 -8.95 28.37 -0.22
CA PHE A 189 -9.86 27.28 -0.61
C PHE A 189 -10.16 26.30 0.52
N GLU A 190 -11.38 25.75 0.50
CA GLU A 190 -11.80 24.58 1.29
C GLU A 190 -12.16 23.45 0.33
N LEU A 191 -11.60 22.26 0.55
CA LEU A 191 -11.84 21.12 -0.32
C LEU A 191 -12.77 20.10 0.35
N PHE A 192 -13.73 19.60 -0.42
CA PHE A 192 -14.68 18.55 -0.07
C PHE A 192 -14.51 17.37 -1.03
N GLY A 193 -14.39 16.16 -0.50
CA GLY A 193 -14.25 14.94 -1.29
C GLY A 193 -15.49 14.07 -1.19
N TYR A 194 -15.98 13.58 -2.32
CA TYR A 194 -17.14 12.69 -2.41
C TYR A 194 -16.73 11.44 -3.18
N HIS A 195 -16.40 10.40 -2.42
CA HIS A 195 -16.00 9.11 -2.97
C HIS A 195 -17.22 8.22 -3.19
N THR A 196 -17.62 8.11 -4.45
CA THR A 196 -18.82 7.36 -4.88
C THR A 196 -18.60 5.85 -4.96
N GLY A 197 -17.36 5.40 -4.76
CA GLY A 197 -16.96 3.99 -4.81
C GLY A 197 -16.81 3.36 -3.43
N LEU A 198 -16.64 2.03 -3.43
CA LEU A 198 -16.49 1.23 -2.21
C LEU A 198 -15.07 0.73 -1.97
N LYS A 199 -14.17 0.87 -2.97
CA LYS A 199 -12.79 0.39 -2.86
C LYS A 199 -11.98 1.27 -1.91
N GLN A 200 -11.19 0.65 -1.04
CA GLN A 200 -10.36 1.32 -0.05
C GLN A 200 -8.95 0.74 -0.05
N ASP A 201 -7.96 1.63 -0.02
CA ASP A 201 -6.56 1.29 0.19
C ASP A 201 -5.82 2.42 0.92
N LYS A 202 -4.49 2.33 0.97
CA LYS A 202 -3.64 3.36 1.59
C LYS A 202 -3.85 4.76 0.98
N GLU A 203 -4.13 4.83 -0.32
CA GLU A 203 -4.32 6.10 -1.04
C GLU A 203 -5.68 6.70 -0.70
N THR A 204 -6.71 5.89 -0.50
CA THR A 204 -8.01 6.35 0.02
C THR A 204 -7.88 7.01 1.39
N ALA A 205 -7.06 6.45 2.28
CA ALA A 205 -6.80 7.03 3.59
C ALA A 205 -6.05 8.37 3.51
N ILE A 206 -5.13 8.51 2.54
CA ILE A 206 -4.43 9.78 2.25
C ILE A 206 -5.42 10.81 1.70
N ALA A 207 -6.28 10.40 0.77
CA ALA A 207 -7.33 11.25 0.22
C ALA A 207 -8.24 11.80 1.33
N ALA A 208 -8.77 10.93 2.19
CA ALA A 208 -9.68 11.31 3.28
C ALA A 208 -9.09 12.38 4.22
N LYS A 209 -7.78 12.31 4.51
CA LYS A 209 -7.07 13.30 5.35
C LYS A 209 -6.84 14.64 4.67
N SER A 210 -6.94 14.69 3.35
CA SER A 210 -6.60 15.88 2.55
C SER A 210 -7.79 16.83 2.35
N PHE A 211 -9.01 16.36 2.61
CA PHE A 211 -10.25 17.13 2.51
C PHE A 211 -10.73 17.59 3.89
N VAL A 212 -11.42 18.73 3.94
CA VAL A 212 -12.09 19.22 5.16
C VAL A 212 -13.25 18.30 5.54
N LYS A 213 -13.92 17.76 4.52
CA LYS A 213 -14.95 16.73 4.64
C LYS A 213 -14.74 15.72 3.53
N PHE A 214 -14.72 14.44 3.90
CA PHE A 214 -14.64 13.34 2.97
C PHE A 214 -15.84 12.41 3.20
N VAL A 215 -16.72 12.31 2.22
CA VAL A 215 -17.92 11.47 2.28
C VAL A 215 -17.67 10.24 1.42
N GLN A 216 -17.87 9.08 2.02
CA GLN A 216 -17.71 7.79 1.36
C GLN A 216 -18.85 6.86 1.78
N GLY A 217 -19.35 6.06 0.83
CA GLY A 217 -20.35 5.03 1.11
C GLY A 217 -21.28 4.76 -0.06
N SER A 218 -22.17 3.77 0.12
CA SER A 218 -23.22 3.44 -0.85
C SER A 218 -24.47 4.27 -0.55
N LEU A 219 -24.44 5.56 -0.90
CA LEU A 219 -25.60 6.45 -0.74
C LEU A 219 -26.52 6.37 -1.96
N THR A 220 -27.81 6.58 -1.73
CA THR A 220 -28.81 6.80 -2.78
C THR A 220 -28.55 8.10 -3.55
N MET A 221 -29.19 8.27 -4.71
CA MET A 221 -29.02 9.49 -5.52
C MET A 221 -29.46 10.74 -4.75
N GLU A 222 -30.58 10.66 -4.04
CA GLU A 222 -31.11 11.74 -3.21
C GLU A 222 -30.15 12.08 -2.08
N GLU A 223 -29.64 11.09 -1.34
CA GLU A 223 -28.67 11.31 -0.26
C GLU A 223 -27.38 11.95 -0.78
N TRP A 224 -26.85 11.50 -1.93
CA TRP A 224 -25.70 12.15 -2.55
C TRP A 224 -25.99 13.62 -2.87
N CYS A 225 -27.12 13.90 -3.53
CA CYS A 225 -27.50 15.25 -3.88
C CYS A 225 -27.70 16.13 -2.63
N GLU A 226 -28.33 15.60 -1.58
CA GLU A 226 -28.55 16.32 -0.32
C GLU A 226 -27.25 16.62 0.41
N VAL A 227 -26.34 15.65 0.49
CA VAL A 227 -25.04 15.83 1.14
C VAL A 227 -24.20 16.87 0.40
N ILE A 228 -24.14 16.81 -0.93
CA ILE A 228 -23.38 17.75 -1.76
C ILE A 228 -23.98 19.17 -1.66
N THR A 229 -25.30 19.30 -1.83
CA THR A 229 -25.96 20.61 -1.80
C THR A 229 -25.92 21.26 -0.41
N LYS A 230 -25.95 20.46 0.67
CA LYS A 230 -25.80 20.95 2.05
C LYS A 230 -24.46 21.63 2.30
N ASP A 231 -23.40 21.20 1.62
CA ASP A 231 -22.06 21.78 1.78
C ASP A 231 -21.92 23.16 1.11
N LYS A 232 -22.91 23.58 0.31
CA LYS A 232 -22.98 24.89 -0.37
C LYS A 232 -21.68 25.20 -1.12
N LEU A 233 -21.28 24.26 -1.97
CA LEU A 233 -20.09 24.40 -2.79
C LEU A 233 -20.24 25.55 -3.79
N HIS A 234 -19.14 26.26 -4.05
CA HIS A 234 -19.10 27.26 -5.12
C HIS A 234 -18.74 26.61 -6.45
N ILE A 235 -17.88 25.58 -6.39
CA ILE A 235 -17.36 24.87 -7.54
C ILE A 235 -17.42 23.37 -7.28
N LEU A 236 -17.83 22.59 -8.28
CA LEU A 236 -17.83 21.13 -8.25
C LEU A 236 -17.05 20.57 -9.44
N ILE A 237 -16.04 19.75 -9.15
CA ILE A 237 -15.14 19.16 -10.13
C ILE A 237 -15.43 17.67 -10.25
N PHE A 238 -15.68 17.23 -11.47
CA PHE A 238 -15.81 15.84 -11.88
C PHE A 238 -14.54 15.47 -12.66
N PRO A 239 -13.53 14.82 -12.05
CA PRO A 239 -12.26 14.56 -12.73
C PRO A 239 -12.41 13.70 -14.00
N GLU A 240 -13.52 12.96 -14.11
CA GLU A 240 -13.84 12.10 -15.23
C GLU A 240 -15.36 11.95 -15.42
N PHE A 241 -15.73 11.62 -16.66
CA PHE A 241 -16.99 10.98 -17.01
C PHE A 241 -16.69 9.81 -17.94
N GLY A 242 -17.56 8.80 -18.00
CA GLY A 242 -17.35 7.63 -18.86
C GLY A 242 -17.00 6.35 -18.11
N MET A 243 -16.56 6.45 -16.84
CA MET A 243 -16.07 5.28 -16.09
C MET A 243 -16.88 4.95 -14.84
N SER A 244 -17.59 5.92 -14.24
CA SER A 244 -18.44 5.68 -13.06
C SER A 244 -19.92 6.00 -13.34
N PRO A 245 -20.85 5.05 -13.09
CA PRO A 245 -22.29 5.30 -13.26
C PRO A 245 -22.80 6.42 -12.35
N THR A 246 -22.36 6.44 -11.09
CA THR A 246 -22.82 7.41 -10.08
C THR A 246 -22.31 8.82 -10.39
N THR A 247 -21.03 8.94 -10.78
CA THR A 247 -20.44 10.23 -11.17
C THR A 247 -21.21 10.85 -12.34
N VAL A 248 -21.54 10.07 -13.37
CA VAL A 248 -22.35 10.52 -14.52
C VAL A 248 -23.74 10.97 -14.10
N LYS A 249 -24.44 10.18 -13.27
CA LYS A 249 -25.77 10.54 -12.75
C LYS A 249 -25.77 11.86 -11.98
N LEU A 250 -24.76 12.10 -11.14
CA LEU A 250 -24.59 13.35 -10.42
C LEU A 250 -24.21 14.50 -11.35
N GLY A 251 -23.37 14.23 -12.35
CA GLY A 251 -23.00 15.19 -13.40
C GLY A 251 -24.20 15.69 -14.21
N CYS A 252 -25.22 14.84 -14.42
CA CYS A 252 -26.48 15.22 -15.07
C CYS A 252 -27.31 16.25 -14.30
N LEU A 253 -27.01 16.49 -13.02
CA LEU A 253 -27.74 17.42 -12.15
C LEU A 253 -26.92 18.69 -11.91
N ARG A 254 -27.57 19.76 -11.44
CA ARG A 254 -26.94 21.02 -11.06
C ARG A 254 -26.82 21.08 -9.53
N LEU A 255 -25.66 20.69 -9.01
CA LEU A 255 -25.37 20.56 -7.58
C LEU A 255 -24.47 21.67 -7.03
N ALA A 256 -23.80 22.43 -7.90
CA ALA A 256 -23.07 23.66 -7.56
C ALA A 256 -23.30 24.75 -8.63
N PRO A 257 -23.06 26.04 -8.30
CA PRO A 257 -23.15 27.15 -9.24
C PRO A 257 -22.27 26.97 -10.48
N ILE A 258 -21.08 26.40 -10.28
CA ILE A 258 -20.10 26.12 -11.33
C ILE A 258 -19.75 24.63 -11.26
N GLN A 259 -19.89 23.93 -12.37
CA GLN A 259 -19.47 22.54 -12.51
C GLN A 259 -18.47 22.40 -13.63
N MET A 260 -17.44 21.59 -13.44
CA MET A 260 -16.41 21.37 -14.45
C MET A 260 -15.97 19.92 -14.47
N THR A 261 -15.47 19.50 -15.62
CA THR A 261 -14.86 18.19 -15.81
C THR A 261 -13.39 18.30 -16.15
N SER A 262 -12.66 17.19 -16.07
CA SER A 262 -11.27 17.08 -16.53
C SER A 262 -11.05 15.84 -17.38
N TRP A 263 -9.80 15.63 -17.79
CA TRP A 263 -9.34 14.61 -18.72
C TRP A 263 -9.08 13.24 -18.11
N GLY A 264 -9.64 12.93 -16.93
CA GLY A 264 -9.55 11.58 -16.36
C GLY A 264 -10.01 10.48 -17.34
N HIS A 265 -11.01 10.80 -18.17
CA HIS A 265 -11.23 10.20 -19.47
C HIS A 265 -11.27 11.32 -20.53
N PRO A 266 -10.29 11.43 -21.44
CA PRO A 266 -10.06 12.63 -22.26
C PRO A 266 -11.02 12.73 -23.46
N ASP A 267 -12.29 12.99 -23.19
CA ASP A 267 -13.34 13.29 -24.16
C ASP A 267 -14.35 14.27 -23.55
N THR A 268 -15.07 15.01 -24.38
CA THR A 268 -16.10 15.95 -23.90
C THR A 268 -17.27 15.21 -23.24
N SER A 269 -17.85 15.77 -22.17
CA SER A 269 -19.01 15.17 -21.51
C SER A 269 -20.28 15.28 -22.34
N GLY A 270 -20.38 16.31 -23.19
CA GLY A 270 -21.60 16.66 -23.90
C GLY A 270 -22.76 17.10 -23.00
N MET A 271 -22.55 17.22 -21.69
CA MET A 271 -23.60 17.51 -20.73
C MET A 271 -23.84 19.02 -20.60
N PRO A 272 -25.08 19.52 -20.72
CA PRO A 272 -25.39 20.94 -20.54
C PRO A 272 -25.22 21.45 -19.09
N THR A 273 -25.00 20.55 -18.14
CA THR A 273 -24.76 20.84 -16.73
C THR A 273 -23.29 21.13 -16.40
N ILE A 274 -22.36 20.91 -17.33
CA ILE A 274 -20.92 21.09 -17.12
C ILE A 274 -20.46 22.34 -17.87
N ASP A 275 -19.90 23.30 -17.14
CA ASP A 275 -19.60 24.63 -17.66
C ASP A 275 -18.20 24.72 -18.28
N TYR A 276 -17.22 24.01 -17.68
CA TYR A 276 -15.82 24.05 -18.09
C TYR A 276 -15.19 22.66 -18.22
N TYR A 277 -14.23 22.54 -19.13
CA TYR A 277 -13.34 21.38 -19.25
C TYR A 277 -11.90 21.80 -18.93
N LEU A 278 -11.32 21.23 -17.87
CA LEU A 278 -9.93 21.46 -17.47
C LEU A 278 -9.00 20.59 -18.32
N SER A 279 -8.03 21.21 -18.99
CA SER A 279 -7.07 20.55 -19.87
C SER A 279 -5.67 21.16 -19.76
N SER A 280 -4.74 20.69 -20.59
CA SER A 280 -3.34 21.07 -20.66
C SER A 280 -3.04 21.89 -21.90
N ASP A 281 -2.23 22.95 -21.78
CA ASP A 281 -1.80 23.73 -22.94
C ASP A 281 -0.88 22.94 -23.88
N LEU A 282 -0.01 22.08 -23.36
CA LEU A 282 0.89 21.23 -24.15
C LEU A 282 0.17 20.07 -24.84
N MET A 283 -0.90 19.54 -24.24
CA MET A 283 -1.68 18.44 -24.81
C MET A 283 -2.68 18.91 -25.86
N GLU A 284 -3.09 20.17 -25.86
CA GLU A 284 -4.13 20.67 -26.76
C GLU A 284 -3.58 21.26 -28.07
N ALA A 285 -4.30 21.05 -29.17
CA ALA A 285 -4.04 21.75 -30.44
C ALA A 285 -4.55 23.20 -30.39
N GLU A 286 -4.26 24.01 -31.42
CA GLU A 286 -4.74 25.40 -31.48
C GLU A 286 -6.27 25.48 -31.59
N ASN A 287 -6.90 24.58 -32.36
CA ASN A 287 -8.35 24.51 -32.56
C ASN A 287 -9.11 23.69 -31.48
N ALA A 288 -8.47 23.35 -30.36
CA ALA A 288 -8.97 22.40 -29.38
C ALA A 288 -10.40 22.68 -28.86
N GLN A 289 -10.82 23.94 -28.74
CA GLN A 289 -12.16 24.30 -28.27
C GLN A 289 -13.28 23.70 -29.14
N GLU A 290 -13.04 23.40 -30.41
CA GLU A 290 -13.99 22.75 -31.32
C GLU A 290 -14.28 21.29 -30.95
N HIS A 291 -13.47 20.69 -30.08
CA HIS A 291 -13.60 19.32 -29.61
C HIS A 291 -14.45 19.20 -28.33
N TYR A 292 -14.77 20.32 -27.67
CA TYR A 292 -15.46 20.35 -26.38
C TYR A 292 -16.79 21.10 -26.44
N SER A 293 -17.82 20.55 -25.81
CA SER A 293 -19.09 21.27 -25.58
C SER A 293 -18.96 22.32 -24.48
N GLU A 294 -18.09 22.07 -23.52
CA GLU A 294 -17.75 22.91 -22.39
C GLU A 294 -16.78 24.02 -22.82
N ARG A 295 -16.62 25.06 -21.99
CA ARG A 295 -15.55 26.04 -22.19
C ARG A 295 -14.21 25.42 -21.78
N LEU A 296 -13.29 25.35 -22.72
CA LEU A 296 -11.97 24.75 -22.51
C LEU A 296 -11.08 25.68 -21.69
N VAL A 297 -10.46 25.14 -20.64
CA VAL A 297 -9.50 25.83 -19.78
C VAL A 297 -8.16 25.12 -19.94
N ARG A 298 -7.19 25.80 -20.55
CA ARG A 298 -5.85 25.26 -20.79
C ARG A 298 -4.93 25.67 -19.65
N LEU A 299 -4.67 24.74 -18.73
CA LEU A 299 -3.69 24.92 -17.67
C LEU A 299 -2.28 24.71 -18.23
N PRO A 300 -1.25 25.40 -17.69
CA PRO A 300 0.14 25.22 -18.12
C PRO A 300 0.62 23.78 -18.10
N ASN A 301 1.63 23.50 -18.92
CA ASN A 301 2.35 22.24 -19.00
C ASN A 301 1.41 21.03 -19.09
N LEU A 302 1.56 20.02 -18.23
CA LEU A 302 0.73 18.81 -18.23
C LEU A 302 -0.61 18.96 -17.52
N SER A 303 -0.99 20.17 -17.08
CA SER A 303 -2.17 20.47 -16.24
C SER A 303 -2.18 19.85 -14.83
N ILE A 304 -1.11 19.16 -14.43
CA ILE A 304 -1.03 18.35 -13.20
C ILE A 304 0.26 18.60 -12.42
N HIS A 305 0.20 18.26 -11.13
CA HIS A 305 1.38 18.09 -10.28
C HIS A 305 1.61 16.59 -10.09
N TYR A 306 2.54 16.00 -10.85
CA TYR A 306 2.83 14.58 -10.79
C TYR A 306 3.93 14.28 -9.77
N THR A 307 3.72 13.25 -8.95
CA THR A 307 4.73 12.69 -8.03
C THR A 307 5.09 11.30 -8.51
N PRO A 308 6.38 10.99 -8.72
CA PRO A 308 6.80 9.68 -9.20
C PRO A 308 6.43 8.58 -8.19
N LEU A 309 6.08 7.40 -8.70
CA LEU A 309 5.74 6.25 -7.86
C LEU A 309 7.01 5.53 -7.41
N GLU A 310 7.11 5.23 -6.12
CA GLU A 310 8.18 4.39 -5.57
C GLU A 310 7.84 2.91 -5.76
N ILE A 311 8.16 2.37 -6.94
CA ILE A 311 7.97 0.95 -7.26
C ILE A 311 9.34 0.30 -7.40
N THR A 312 9.62 -0.71 -6.58
CA THR A 312 10.79 -1.57 -6.75
C THR A 312 10.54 -2.57 -7.87
N PRO A 313 11.26 -2.48 -9.01
CA PRO A 313 11.06 -3.40 -10.13
C PRO A 313 11.33 -4.85 -9.73
N GLU A 314 10.57 -5.79 -10.31
CA GLU A 314 10.90 -7.21 -10.26
C GLU A 314 12.11 -7.48 -11.18
N ALA A 315 13.05 -8.32 -10.76
CA ALA A 315 14.17 -8.71 -11.61
C ALA A 315 13.67 -9.65 -12.71
N ILE A 316 13.67 -9.17 -13.95
CA ILE A 316 13.20 -9.87 -15.15
C ILE A 316 14.26 -9.68 -16.23
N SER A 317 14.52 -10.71 -17.03
CA SER A 317 15.37 -10.67 -18.22
C SER A 317 14.55 -10.76 -19.51
N LYS A 318 15.15 -10.40 -20.65
CA LYS A 318 14.53 -10.59 -21.97
C LYS A 318 14.11 -12.04 -22.23
N LYS A 319 14.92 -13.01 -21.76
CA LYS A 319 14.62 -14.44 -21.88
C LYS A 319 13.37 -14.86 -21.12
N ASP A 320 13.11 -14.26 -19.96
CA ASP A 320 11.92 -14.58 -19.13
C ASP A 320 10.61 -14.22 -19.82
N ILE A 321 10.66 -13.36 -20.85
CA ILE A 321 9.49 -12.93 -21.63
C ILE A 321 9.56 -13.37 -23.10
N GLY A 322 10.49 -14.26 -23.44
CA GLY A 322 10.58 -14.89 -24.77
C GLY A 322 11.38 -14.11 -25.82
N LEU A 323 12.35 -13.28 -25.39
CA LEU A 323 13.29 -12.59 -26.27
C LEU A 323 14.73 -13.03 -26.00
N GLU A 324 15.57 -13.04 -27.04
CA GLU A 324 17.02 -13.17 -26.87
C GLU A 324 17.65 -11.84 -26.42
N ASP A 325 18.84 -11.91 -25.82
CA ASP A 325 19.48 -10.74 -25.19
C ASP A 325 19.85 -9.65 -26.22
N ASP A 326 20.15 -10.03 -27.46
CA ASP A 326 20.53 -9.15 -28.57
C ASP A 326 19.35 -8.64 -29.42
N GLU A 327 18.14 -9.15 -29.20
CA GLU A 327 16.94 -8.66 -29.88
C GLU A 327 16.48 -7.32 -29.32
N ILE A 328 16.12 -6.37 -30.19
CA ILE A 328 15.56 -5.07 -29.82
C ILE A 328 14.11 -5.24 -29.35
N MET A 329 13.86 -4.89 -28.10
CA MET A 329 12.53 -4.92 -27.50
C MET A 329 11.82 -3.56 -27.69
N PHE A 330 10.82 -3.54 -28.56
CA PHE A 330 9.86 -2.44 -28.64
C PHE A 330 8.70 -2.69 -27.67
N TRP A 331 8.61 -1.86 -26.64
CA TRP A 331 7.57 -1.94 -25.61
C TRP A 331 6.30 -1.23 -26.07
N CYS A 332 5.26 -2.02 -26.32
CA CYS A 332 3.95 -1.60 -26.85
C CYS A 332 2.86 -1.91 -25.81
N CYS A 333 2.97 -1.33 -24.62
CA CYS A 333 2.23 -1.78 -23.43
C CYS A 333 0.85 -1.12 -23.23
N GLN A 334 0.37 -0.36 -24.21
CA GLN A 334 -0.95 0.27 -24.16
C GLN A 334 -2.06 -0.77 -24.33
N SER A 335 -3.25 -0.48 -23.78
CA SER A 335 -4.45 -1.30 -24.00
C SER A 335 -4.75 -1.45 -25.49
N LEU A 336 -5.11 -2.66 -25.92
CA LEU A 336 -5.18 -3.02 -27.35
C LEU A 336 -6.13 -2.16 -28.18
N TYR A 337 -7.23 -1.69 -27.59
CA TYR A 337 -8.19 -0.79 -28.24
C TYR A 337 -7.63 0.61 -28.57
N LYS A 338 -6.41 0.95 -28.14
CA LYS A 338 -5.70 2.18 -28.51
C LYS A 338 -4.96 2.07 -29.85
N TYR A 339 -4.76 0.85 -30.37
CA TYR A 339 -4.12 0.62 -31.68
C TYR A 339 -5.17 0.61 -32.80
N LEU A 340 -5.17 1.67 -33.62
CA LEU A 340 -6.09 1.81 -34.73
C LEU A 340 -5.61 1.09 -36.01
N PRO A 341 -6.51 0.47 -36.79
CA PRO A 341 -6.13 -0.38 -37.93
C PRO A 341 -5.28 0.31 -39.02
N HIS A 342 -5.46 1.61 -39.26
CA HIS A 342 -4.69 2.35 -40.27
C HIS A 342 -3.23 2.63 -39.87
N TYR A 343 -2.83 2.23 -38.67
CA TYR A 343 -1.45 2.33 -38.19
C TYR A 343 -0.75 0.97 -38.08
N ASP A 344 -1.42 -0.16 -38.34
CA ASP A 344 -0.80 -1.49 -38.19
C ASP A 344 0.44 -1.69 -39.08
N ASP A 345 0.52 -0.98 -40.21
CA ASP A 345 1.69 -1.03 -41.10
C ASP A 345 2.97 -0.42 -40.49
N VAL A 346 2.89 0.34 -39.39
CA VAL A 346 4.11 0.90 -38.77
C VAL A 346 5.00 -0.21 -38.22
N PHE A 347 4.42 -1.25 -37.60
CA PHE A 347 5.16 -2.37 -37.04
C PHE A 347 5.86 -3.18 -38.12
N THR A 348 5.17 -3.44 -39.22
CA THR A 348 5.70 -4.22 -40.35
C THR A 348 6.83 -3.49 -41.06
N ARG A 349 6.70 -2.17 -41.18
CA ARG A 349 7.72 -1.31 -41.81
C ARG A 349 8.96 -1.18 -40.94
N ILE A 350 8.81 -1.11 -39.62
CA ILE A 350 9.95 -1.15 -38.69
C ILE A 350 10.64 -2.52 -38.76
N ALA A 351 9.87 -3.62 -38.67
CA ALA A 351 10.40 -4.98 -38.76
C ALA A 351 11.19 -5.23 -40.05
N LYS A 352 10.66 -4.78 -41.20
CA LYS A 352 11.31 -4.96 -42.50
C LYS A 352 12.69 -4.30 -42.58
N GLU A 353 12.89 -3.16 -41.90
CA GLU A 353 14.18 -2.43 -41.90
C GLU A 353 15.15 -2.97 -40.84
N LEU A 354 14.65 -3.64 -39.79
CA LEU A 354 15.47 -4.22 -38.71
C LEU A 354 15.76 -5.72 -38.88
N ASP A 355 15.06 -6.39 -39.81
CA ASP A 355 15.06 -7.85 -39.99
C ASP A 355 14.66 -8.58 -38.69
N CYS A 356 14.95 -9.87 -38.53
CA CYS A 356 14.59 -10.67 -37.33
C CYS A 356 15.27 -10.23 -36.00
N ARG A 357 15.84 -9.02 -35.90
CA ARG A 357 16.53 -8.53 -34.69
C ARG A 357 15.65 -7.69 -33.76
N CYS A 358 14.33 -7.75 -33.90
CA CYS A 358 13.43 -6.98 -33.02
C CYS A 358 12.13 -7.73 -32.71
N LYS A 359 11.52 -7.38 -31.56
CA LYS A 359 10.20 -7.83 -31.15
C LYS A 359 9.35 -6.66 -30.66
N PHE A 360 8.08 -6.66 -31.05
CA PHE A 360 7.05 -5.79 -30.48
C PHE A 360 6.32 -6.55 -29.39
N VAL A 361 6.37 -6.02 -28.17
CA VAL A 361 5.83 -6.69 -26.99
C VAL A 361 4.56 -5.97 -26.54
N PHE A 362 3.44 -6.65 -26.66
CA PHE A 362 2.09 -6.17 -26.33
C PHE A 362 1.56 -6.84 -25.06
N LEU A 363 0.51 -6.25 -24.49
CA LEU A 363 -0.25 -6.85 -23.38
C LEU A 363 -1.58 -7.39 -23.87
N LYS A 364 -1.91 -8.63 -23.48
CA LYS A 364 -3.22 -9.24 -23.75
C LYS A 364 -4.33 -8.44 -23.07
N TYR A 365 -5.48 -8.39 -23.72
CA TYR A 365 -6.66 -7.76 -23.13
C TYR A 365 -7.28 -8.67 -22.07
N VAL A 366 -7.27 -8.21 -20.81
CA VAL A 366 -7.61 -9.02 -19.62
C VAL A 366 -9.03 -9.58 -19.64
N LYS A 367 -9.98 -8.84 -20.23
CA LYS A 367 -11.41 -9.19 -20.15
C LYS A 367 -11.87 -10.13 -21.27
N SER A 368 -11.11 -10.24 -22.37
CA SER A 368 -11.59 -10.95 -23.57
C SER A 368 -10.44 -11.32 -24.49
N ASP A 369 -10.24 -12.63 -24.70
CA ASP A 369 -9.26 -13.14 -25.66
C ASP A 369 -9.59 -12.71 -27.09
N GLN A 370 -10.89 -12.60 -27.43
CA GLN A 370 -11.34 -12.20 -28.77
C GLN A 370 -10.80 -10.82 -29.20
N VAL A 371 -10.66 -9.89 -28.26
CA VAL A 371 -10.06 -8.56 -28.52
C VAL A 371 -8.59 -8.72 -28.92
N THR A 372 -7.87 -9.61 -28.24
CA THR A 372 -6.47 -9.94 -28.55
C THR A 372 -6.39 -10.63 -29.91
N GLU A 373 -7.25 -11.61 -30.18
CA GLU A 373 -7.29 -12.35 -31.45
C GLU A 373 -7.57 -11.43 -32.65
N ILE A 374 -8.50 -10.46 -32.54
CA ILE A 374 -8.78 -9.48 -33.60
C ILE A 374 -7.53 -8.65 -33.89
N PHE A 375 -6.80 -8.25 -32.85
CA PHE A 375 -5.56 -7.48 -33.03
C PHE A 375 -4.42 -8.33 -33.62
N GLU A 376 -4.25 -9.56 -33.14
CA GLU A 376 -3.29 -10.53 -33.70
C GLU A 376 -3.58 -10.80 -35.17
N GLN A 377 -4.85 -10.98 -35.54
CA GLN A 377 -5.26 -11.19 -36.94
C GLN A 377 -4.93 -9.96 -37.80
N ARG A 378 -5.19 -8.75 -37.29
CA ARG A 378 -4.81 -7.50 -37.97
C ARG A 378 -3.30 -7.41 -38.20
N LEU A 379 -2.49 -7.72 -37.19
CA LEU A 379 -1.03 -7.76 -37.32
C LEU A 379 -0.60 -8.84 -38.31
N ARG A 380 -1.12 -10.06 -38.21
CA ARG A 380 -0.86 -11.15 -39.17
C ARG A 380 -1.10 -10.70 -40.61
N ASP A 381 -2.24 -10.07 -40.88
CA ASP A 381 -2.59 -9.58 -42.21
C ASP A 381 -1.68 -8.43 -42.66
N ALA A 382 -1.26 -7.57 -41.74
CA ALA A 382 -0.30 -6.51 -42.02
C ALA A 382 1.09 -7.09 -42.36
N PHE A 383 1.63 -8.00 -41.56
CA PHE A 383 2.94 -8.62 -41.74
C PHE A 383 2.99 -9.47 -43.02
N ASN A 384 1.93 -10.24 -43.31
CA ASN A 384 1.79 -11.04 -44.53
C ASN A 384 1.91 -10.20 -45.81
N LYS A 385 1.39 -8.96 -45.83
CA LYS A 385 1.51 -8.04 -46.98
C LYS A 385 2.96 -7.66 -47.30
N PHE A 386 3.87 -7.82 -46.34
CA PHE A 386 5.30 -7.57 -46.49
C PHE A 386 6.13 -8.86 -46.60
N GLY A 387 5.48 -10.04 -46.63
CA GLY A 387 6.14 -11.33 -46.70
C GLY A 387 6.84 -11.76 -45.41
N LEU A 388 6.39 -11.24 -44.26
CA LEU A 388 6.91 -11.55 -42.93
C LEU A 388 5.88 -12.37 -42.14
N ASP A 389 6.32 -13.28 -41.26
CA ASP A 389 5.44 -13.95 -40.29
C ASP A 389 5.40 -13.14 -38.99
N TYR A 390 4.22 -12.67 -38.58
CA TYR A 390 4.08 -11.86 -37.37
C TYR A 390 4.54 -12.59 -36.09
N THR A 391 4.52 -13.93 -36.04
CA THR A 391 5.00 -14.69 -34.86
C THR A 391 6.49 -14.52 -34.63
N ASP A 392 7.24 -14.19 -35.68
CA ASP A 392 8.67 -13.91 -35.56
C ASP A 392 8.94 -12.53 -34.95
N TYR A 393 7.93 -11.67 -34.83
CA TYR A 393 8.11 -10.27 -34.42
C TYR A 393 7.22 -9.84 -33.25
N CYS A 394 6.12 -10.52 -32.95
CA CYS A 394 5.14 -10.06 -31.97
C CYS A 394 5.05 -11.01 -30.76
N ILE A 395 5.10 -10.44 -29.56
CA ILE A 395 4.94 -11.16 -28.29
C ILE A 395 3.76 -10.57 -27.52
N PHE A 396 2.90 -11.43 -26.98
CA PHE A 396 1.72 -11.05 -26.21
C PHE A 396 1.81 -11.55 -24.78
N LEU A 397 2.17 -10.65 -23.87
CA LEU A 397 2.31 -10.96 -22.44
C LEU A 397 0.95 -10.87 -21.72
N PRO A 398 0.72 -11.70 -20.69
CA PRO A 398 -0.47 -11.57 -19.85
C PRO A 398 -0.46 -10.27 -19.05
N PHE A 399 -1.58 -9.98 -18.38
CA PHE A 399 -1.64 -8.88 -17.42
C PHE A 399 -0.59 -9.05 -16.31
N MET A 400 -0.03 -7.93 -15.84
CA MET A 400 1.05 -7.90 -14.87
C MET A 400 0.69 -7.03 -13.67
N ASN A 401 1.17 -7.41 -12.49
CA ASN A 401 1.17 -6.51 -11.34
C ASN A 401 2.19 -5.38 -11.53
N ASN A 402 2.11 -4.32 -10.70
CA ASN A 402 2.92 -3.12 -10.86
C ASN A 402 4.44 -3.37 -10.82
N ARG A 403 4.93 -4.32 -10.00
CA ARG A 403 6.37 -4.63 -9.89
C ARG A 403 6.88 -5.36 -11.13
N ARG A 404 6.11 -6.33 -11.63
CA ARG A 404 6.43 -7.06 -12.85
C ARG A 404 6.35 -6.16 -14.08
N PHE A 405 5.37 -5.26 -14.15
CA PHE A 405 5.29 -4.24 -15.21
C PHE A 405 6.50 -3.30 -15.21
N ALA A 406 6.94 -2.85 -14.03
CA ALA A 406 8.15 -2.04 -13.89
C ALA A 406 9.42 -2.81 -14.30
N GLY A 407 9.54 -4.08 -13.88
CA GLY A 407 10.64 -4.96 -14.29
C GLY A 407 10.72 -5.17 -15.80
N THR A 408 9.57 -5.48 -16.42
CA THR A 408 9.47 -5.66 -17.88
C THR A 408 9.71 -4.35 -18.64
N SER A 409 9.24 -3.21 -18.11
CA SER A 409 9.55 -1.91 -18.69
C SER A 409 11.06 -1.64 -18.63
N ALA A 410 11.71 -1.92 -17.50
CA ALA A 410 13.13 -1.62 -17.30
C ALA A 410 14.09 -2.34 -18.26
N ILE A 411 13.66 -3.45 -18.88
CA ILE A 411 14.45 -4.18 -19.88
C ILE A 411 14.12 -3.81 -21.34
N ALA A 412 13.16 -2.91 -21.56
CA ALA A 412 12.79 -2.47 -22.90
C ALA A 412 13.85 -1.55 -23.52
N ASP A 413 14.10 -1.70 -24.82
CA ASP A 413 15.04 -0.84 -25.55
C ASP A 413 14.38 0.46 -26.00
N VAL A 414 13.13 0.39 -26.46
CA VAL A 414 12.37 1.53 -27.00
C VAL A 414 10.89 1.38 -26.63
N PHE A 415 10.26 2.44 -26.15
CA PHE A 415 8.82 2.52 -25.97
C PHE A 415 8.18 3.08 -27.25
N LEU A 416 7.23 2.35 -27.82
CA LEU A 416 6.43 2.82 -28.95
C LEU A 416 5.08 3.34 -28.46
N ASP A 417 4.86 4.63 -28.62
CA ASP A 417 3.57 5.22 -28.27
C ASP A 417 2.50 4.89 -29.32
N SER A 418 1.32 4.46 -28.87
CA SER A 418 0.22 4.19 -29.78
C SER A 418 -0.27 5.48 -30.46
N ILE A 419 -0.46 5.40 -31.77
CA ILE A 419 -0.84 6.55 -32.60
C ILE A 419 -2.37 6.73 -32.57
N GLY A 420 -2.83 7.98 -32.41
CA GLY A 420 -4.25 8.33 -32.34
C GLY A 420 -4.84 8.28 -30.93
N TRP A 421 -4.31 7.42 -30.06
CA TRP A 421 -4.50 7.48 -28.61
C TRP A 421 -3.18 7.26 -27.89
N SER A 422 -2.62 8.32 -27.33
CA SER A 422 -1.31 8.33 -26.70
C SER A 422 -1.36 7.74 -25.29
N GLY A 423 -0.27 7.07 -24.90
CA GLY A 423 0.04 6.70 -23.54
C GLY A 423 0.14 7.92 -22.63
N CYS A 424 -0.29 7.79 -21.38
CA CYS A 424 -0.07 8.81 -20.35
C CYS A 424 0.57 8.14 -19.16
N ASN A 425 -0.21 7.31 -18.45
CA ASN A 425 0.30 6.57 -17.31
C ASN A 425 1.47 5.64 -17.66
N SER A 426 1.31 4.88 -18.75
CA SER A 426 2.36 3.99 -19.25
C SER A 426 3.64 4.76 -19.61
N SER A 427 3.52 5.92 -20.25
CA SER A 427 4.67 6.75 -20.61
C SER A 427 5.38 7.29 -19.37
N LEU A 428 4.63 7.82 -18.39
CA LEU A 428 5.18 8.32 -17.13
C LEU A 428 5.90 7.24 -16.32
N GLU A 429 5.32 6.04 -16.23
CA GLU A 429 5.91 4.91 -15.50
C GLU A 429 7.13 4.34 -16.23
N SER A 430 7.09 4.23 -17.56
CA SER A 430 8.23 3.76 -18.36
C SER A 430 9.43 4.73 -18.35
N ILE A 431 9.20 6.05 -18.32
CA ILE A 431 10.26 7.08 -18.24
C ILE A 431 11.12 6.94 -16.97
N THR A 432 10.57 6.38 -15.89
CA THR A 432 11.35 6.17 -14.66
C THR A 432 12.59 5.29 -14.91
N HIS A 433 12.53 4.43 -15.93
CA HIS A 433 13.58 3.52 -16.37
C HIS A 433 14.42 4.04 -17.56
N ASN A 434 14.35 5.34 -17.86
CA ASN A 434 15.18 5.99 -18.89
C ASN A 434 14.95 5.50 -20.33
N ILE A 435 13.78 4.94 -20.63
CA ILE A 435 13.51 4.32 -21.93
C ILE A 435 13.22 5.41 -22.98
N PRO A 436 13.89 5.40 -24.15
CA PRO A 436 13.53 6.24 -25.30
C PRO A 436 12.10 6.01 -25.76
N ILE A 437 11.34 7.10 -25.97
CA ILE A 437 9.95 7.03 -26.40
C ILE A 437 9.78 7.64 -27.79
N VAL A 438 9.12 6.92 -28.70
CA VAL A 438 8.68 7.45 -30.01
C VAL A 438 7.19 7.76 -29.95
N THR A 439 6.78 8.96 -30.38
CA THR A 439 5.36 9.35 -30.41
C THR A 439 5.03 10.13 -31.68
N PHE A 440 3.76 10.07 -32.11
CA PHE A 440 3.23 10.84 -33.24
C PHE A 440 1.93 11.52 -32.81
N PRO A 441 1.90 12.87 -32.72
CA PRO A 441 0.73 13.60 -32.26
C PRO A 441 -0.45 13.52 -33.24
N GLY A 442 -1.64 13.31 -32.71
CA GLY A 442 -2.90 13.59 -33.41
C GLY A 442 -3.45 14.99 -33.14
N ASP A 443 -4.66 15.28 -33.64
CA ASP A 443 -5.35 16.56 -33.43
C ASP A 443 -6.07 16.66 -32.06
N LEU A 444 -6.43 15.51 -31.48
CA LEU A 444 -7.24 15.42 -30.26
C LEU A 444 -6.32 15.25 -29.04
N MET A 445 -6.67 15.86 -27.89
CA MET A 445 -5.91 15.80 -26.64
C MET A 445 -5.41 14.39 -26.29
N ARG A 446 -6.28 13.38 -26.41
CA ARG A 446 -5.98 11.99 -26.06
C ARG A 446 -4.90 11.34 -26.93
N GLY A 447 -4.60 11.90 -28.09
CA GLY A 447 -3.48 11.53 -28.97
C GLY A 447 -2.20 12.32 -28.70
N ARG A 448 -2.12 13.08 -27.60
CA ARG A 448 -1.09 14.11 -27.38
C ARG A 448 -0.49 14.14 -25.96
N HIS A 449 -0.71 13.10 -25.16
CA HIS A 449 -0.14 13.02 -23.81
C HIS A 449 1.39 12.87 -23.82
N THR A 450 1.92 11.87 -24.54
CA THR A 450 3.37 11.60 -24.60
C THR A 450 4.15 12.74 -25.24
N ILE A 451 3.61 13.39 -26.27
CA ILE A 451 4.25 14.59 -26.85
C ILE A 451 4.38 15.71 -25.81
N ALA A 452 3.36 15.95 -24.99
CA ALA A 452 3.43 16.96 -23.94
C ALA A 452 4.50 16.60 -22.89
N ILE A 453 4.59 15.33 -22.52
CA ILE A 453 5.62 14.79 -21.62
C ILE A 453 7.03 15.03 -22.19
N LEU A 454 7.26 14.63 -23.45
CA LEU A 454 8.55 14.80 -24.12
C LEU A 454 8.94 16.28 -24.27
N LYS A 455 7.99 17.15 -24.64
CA LYS A 455 8.21 18.60 -24.69
C LYS A 455 8.57 19.20 -23.34
N MET A 456 7.93 18.76 -22.27
CA MET A 456 8.24 19.21 -20.91
C MET A 456 9.66 18.79 -20.49
N MET A 457 10.14 17.64 -20.97
CA MET A 457 11.53 17.20 -20.78
C MET A 457 12.51 17.94 -21.72
N GLY A 458 12.03 18.49 -22.84
CA GLY A 458 12.85 19.12 -23.88
C GLY A 458 13.36 18.13 -24.94
N LEU A 459 12.70 16.99 -25.11
CA LEU A 459 13.09 15.88 -26.00
C LEU A 459 12.20 15.85 -27.25
N GLU A 460 12.49 16.72 -28.22
CA GLU A 460 11.63 16.84 -29.40
C GLU A 460 12.06 15.94 -30.57
N GLU A 461 13.26 15.36 -30.51
CA GLU A 461 13.86 14.56 -31.59
C GLU A 461 13.14 13.24 -31.85
N THR A 462 12.39 12.72 -30.87
CA THR A 462 11.60 11.50 -31.00
C THR A 462 10.09 11.75 -31.15
N ILE A 463 9.71 13.02 -31.36
CA ILE A 463 8.36 13.42 -31.75
C ILE A 463 8.27 13.40 -33.29
N ALA A 464 7.60 12.39 -33.82
CA ALA A 464 7.42 12.22 -35.25
C ALA A 464 6.51 13.31 -35.84
N LYS A 465 6.85 13.80 -37.04
CA LYS A 465 6.02 14.76 -37.79
C LYS A 465 5.03 14.10 -38.74
N SER A 466 5.20 12.81 -38.99
CA SER A 466 4.34 11.99 -39.85
C SER A 466 4.50 10.51 -39.51
N LYS A 467 3.60 9.67 -40.04
CA LYS A 467 3.73 8.20 -39.94
C LYS A 467 5.05 7.68 -40.50
N GLU A 468 5.56 8.29 -41.57
CA GLU A 468 6.87 7.96 -42.15
C GLU A 468 8.01 8.26 -41.18
N ASP A 469 7.94 9.43 -40.54
CA ASP A 469 8.94 9.90 -39.60
C ASP A 469 8.95 9.05 -38.32
N TYR A 470 7.77 8.60 -37.87
CA TYR A 470 7.63 7.67 -36.75
C TYR A 470 8.39 6.38 -36.99
N VAL A 471 8.21 5.78 -38.18
CA VAL A 471 8.96 4.57 -38.58
C VAL A 471 10.46 4.86 -38.63
N LYS A 472 10.89 5.97 -39.23
CA LYS A 472 12.32 6.33 -39.32
C LYS A 472 12.97 6.50 -37.95
N ILE A 473 12.30 7.17 -37.01
CA ILE A 473 12.81 7.36 -35.65
C ILE A 473 12.92 6.01 -34.94
N ALA A 474 11.88 5.17 -35.01
CA ALA A 474 11.89 3.84 -34.39
C ALA A 474 12.99 2.93 -34.98
N VAL A 475 13.14 2.91 -36.30
CA VAL A 475 14.22 2.15 -36.98
C VAL A 475 15.59 2.66 -36.55
N ARG A 476 15.81 3.98 -36.52
CA ARG A 476 17.08 4.56 -36.07
C ARG A 476 17.41 4.16 -34.63
N LEU A 477 16.43 4.23 -33.72
CA LEU A 477 16.61 3.79 -32.33
C LEU A 477 16.88 2.29 -32.23
N GLY A 478 16.32 1.46 -33.12
CA GLY A 478 16.60 0.02 -33.17
C GLY A 478 18.02 -0.29 -33.69
N GLN A 479 18.48 0.38 -34.75
CA GLN A 479 19.77 0.11 -35.41
C GLN A 479 20.97 0.74 -34.70
N ASP A 480 20.83 1.98 -34.24
CA ASP A 480 21.93 2.79 -33.70
C ASP A 480 21.91 2.77 -32.18
N ALA A 481 22.68 1.86 -31.60
CA ALA A 481 22.81 1.72 -30.15
C ALA A 481 23.39 2.98 -29.48
N GLN A 482 24.24 3.75 -30.16
CA GLN A 482 24.80 4.98 -29.61
C GLN A 482 23.73 6.08 -29.56
N TYR A 483 22.93 6.22 -30.63
CA TYR A 483 21.81 7.15 -30.63
C TYR A 483 20.72 6.75 -29.62
N ARG A 484 20.44 5.45 -29.49
CA ARG A 484 19.50 4.94 -28.47
C ARG A 484 19.99 5.25 -27.05
N GLN A 485 21.27 5.01 -26.77
CA GLN A 485 21.87 5.38 -25.49
C GLN A 485 21.83 6.89 -25.26
N TYR A 486 22.16 7.70 -26.27
CA TYR A 486 22.07 9.15 -26.18
C TYR A 486 20.66 9.62 -25.80
N ILE A 487 19.60 9.11 -26.45
CA ILE A 487 18.23 9.46 -26.06
C ILE A 487 17.89 8.95 -24.66
N SER A 488 18.38 7.76 -24.26
CA SER A 488 18.19 7.23 -22.91
C SER A 488 18.83 8.15 -21.85
N ASP A 489 20.05 8.61 -22.10
CA ASP A 489 20.77 9.56 -21.24
C ASP A 489 20.00 10.89 -21.17
N GLN A 490 19.49 11.38 -22.30
CA GLN A 490 18.65 12.57 -22.34
C GLN A 490 17.34 12.39 -21.55
N VAL A 491 16.72 11.20 -21.57
CA VAL A 491 15.57 10.89 -20.70
C VAL A 491 15.99 10.92 -19.23
N ALA A 492 17.10 10.28 -18.87
CA ALA A 492 17.62 10.24 -17.51
C ALA A 492 17.91 11.64 -16.96
N GLU A 493 18.58 12.49 -17.76
CA GLU A 493 18.93 13.87 -17.42
C GLU A 493 17.69 14.75 -17.26
N ASN A 494 16.61 14.52 -18.01
CA ASN A 494 15.49 15.46 -18.10
C ASN A 494 14.19 15.00 -17.41
N LYS A 495 14.03 13.72 -17.04
CA LYS A 495 12.78 13.18 -16.44
C LYS A 495 12.34 13.91 -15.17
N HIS A 496 13.27 14.47 -14.42
CA HIS A 496 12.99 15.25 -13.20
C HIS A 496 12.11 16.48 -13.45
N LYS A 497 12.11 17.03 -14.68
CA LYS A 497 11.27 18.18 -15.08
C LYS A 497 9.78 17.87 -15.04
N LEU A 498 9.38 16.60 -15.11
CA LEU A 498 7.98 16.16 -15.06
C LEU A 498 7.40 16.19 -13.64
N TYR A 499 8.26 16.22 -12.62
CA TYR A 499 7.85 16.00 -11.24
C TYR A 499 7.68 17.33 -10.50
N GLY A 500 6.66 17.39 -9.65
CA GLY A 500 6.50 18.52 -8.72
C GLY A 500 6.12 19.86 -9.36
N ASP A 501 5.63 19.87 -10.61
CA ASP A 501 5.26 21.12 -11.27
C ASP A 501 4.01 21.75 -10.64
N LEU A 502 4.20 22.92 -10.05
CA LEU A 502 3.15 23.67 -9.35
C LEU A 502 2.47 24.70 -10.24
N LYS A 503 3.05 25.05 -11.40
CA LYS A 503 2.46 26.04 -12.32
C LYS A 503 1.01 25.71 -12.70
N PRO A 504 0.66 24.43 -13.00
CA PRO A 504 -0.71 24.08 -13.33
C PRO A 504 -1.68 24.26 -12.16
N VAL A 505 -1.21 23.96 -10.93
CA VAL A 505 -2.00 24.14 -9.71
C VAL A 505 -2.26 25.63 -9.46
N ARG A 506 -1.26 26.50 -9.64
CA ARG A 506 -1.42 27.95 -9.47
C ARG A 506 -2.34 28.56 -10.52
N ALA A 507 -2.18 28.16 -11.78
CA ALA A 507 -3.10 28.58 -12.83
C ALA A 507 -4.54 28.10 -12.58
N LEU A 508 -4.71 26.89 -12.03
CA LEU A 508 -6.01 26.39 -11.61
C LEU A 508 -6.58 27.25 -10.48
N GLU A 509 -5.82 27.58 -9.44
CA GLU A 509 -6.26 28.48 -8.37
C GLU A 509 -6.71 29.84 -8.90
N ASP A 510 -5.91 30.47 -9.76
CA ASP A 510 -6.21 31.78 -10.34
C ASP A 510 -7.48 31.71 -11.20
N PHE A 511 -7.63 30.65 -12.00
CA PHE A 511 -8.87 30.40 -12.74
C PHE A 511 -10.08 30.25 -11.80
N LEU A 512 -9.98 29.41 -10.76
CA LEU A 512 -11.05 29.14 -9.81
C LEU A 512 -11.48 30.41 -9.05
N LEU A 513 -10.54 31.27 -8.68
CA LEU A 513 -10.79 32.57 -8.06
C LEU A 513 -11.49 33.54 -9.03
N ASN A 514 -11.03 33.60 -10.28
CA ASN A 514 -11.60 34.46 -11.30
C ASN A 514 -13.05 34.09 -11.65
N VAL A 515 -13.35 32.79 -11.78
CA VAL A 515 -14.73 32.35 -12.11
C VAL A 515 -15.72 32.57 -10.97
N VAL A 516 -15.25 32.70 -9.73
CA VAL A 516 -16.09 33.10 -8.59
C VAL A 516 -16.00 34.59 -8.26
N HIS A 517 -15.35 35.39 -9.14
CA HIS A 517 -15.17 36.83 -9.00
C HIS A 517 -14.51 37.26 -7.69
N LYS A 518 -13.65 36.41 -7.13
CA LYS A 518 -12.92 36.69 -5.89
C LYS A 518 -11.47 37.05 -6.23
N PRO A 519 -10.94 38.23 -5.84
CA PRO A 519 -9.51 38.46 -5.93
C PRO A 519 -8.79 37.47 -5.01
N ARG A 520 -7.60 37.05 -5.41
CA ARG A 520 -6.75 36.22 -4.54
C ARG A 520 -6.62 36.92 -3.19
N GLN A 521 -6.94 36.22 -2.11
CA GLN A 521 -6.71 36.73 -0.77
C GLN A 521 -5.20 36.77 -0.57
N PHE A 522 -4.60 37.89 -0.93
CA PHE A 522 -3.23 38.21 -0.59
C PHE A 522 -3.22 38.46 0.92
N ALA A 523 -2.66 37.53 1.66
CA ALA A 523 -1.99 37.85 2.91
C ALA A 523 -0.50 37.63 2.63
N MET A 524 0.22 38.72 2.37
CA MET A 524 1.66 38.88 2.60
C MET A 524 1.99 40.32 2.25
N GLU A 525 2.14 41.16 3.27
CA GLU A 525 2.50 42.56 3.07
C GLU A 525 4.00 42.70 2.77
N THR A 526 4.84 41.65 2.92
CA THR A 526 6.27 41.68 2.57
C THR A 526 6.88 40.33 2.13
N VAL A 527 7.94 40.37 1.29
CA VAL A 527 8.82 39.22 0.99
C VAL A 527 9.40 38.58 2.25
N SER A 528 9.60 39.37 3.31
CA SER A 528 10.07 38.89 4.62
C SER A 528 9.08 37.93 5.28
N GLU A 529 7.77 38.20 5.17
CA GLU A 529 6.74 37.31 5.71
C GLU A 529 6.65 36.00 4.93
N ALA A 530 6.83 36.07 3.60
CA ALA A 530 6.91 34.89 2.74
C ALA A 530 8.07 33.99 3.12
N LEU A 531 9.24 34.59 3.36
CA LEU A 531 10.41 33.88 3.83
C LEU A 531 10.17 33.23 5.19
N GLN A 532 9.57 33.97 6.12
CA GLN A 532 9.27 33.43 7.44
C GLN A 532 8.28 32.26 7.36
N LEU A 533 7.27 32.34 6.51
CA LEU A 533 6.31 31.26 6.27
C LEU A 533 6.95 30.04 5.59
N ALA A 534 7.80 30.25 4.58
CA ALA A 534 8.54 29.18 3.92
C ALA A 534 9.43 28.43 4.91
N VAL A 535 10.12 29.17 5.79
CA VAL A 535 10.93 28.62 6.87
C VAL A 535 10.06 27.85 7.88
N GLN A 536 8.91 28.38 8.28
CA GLN A 536 7.98 27.69 9.18
C GLN A 536 7.44 26.39 8.58
N HIS A 537 7.08 26.39 7.29
CA HIS A 537 6.67 25.17 6.59
C HIS A 537 7.77 24.13 6.55
N ARG A 538 9.02 24.55 6.29
CA ARG A 538 10.17 23.65 6.32
C ARG A 538 10.40 23.08 7.72
N GLN A 539 10.35 23.91 8.76
CA GLN A 539 10.51 23.47 10.17
C GLN A 539 9.41 22.50 10.61
N ALA A 540 8.18 22.67 10.11
CA ALA A 540 7.06 21.76 10.37
C ALA A 540 7.07 20.49 9.50
N ASN A 541 8.17 20.21 8.79
CA ASN A 541 8.32 19.11 7.83
C ASN A 541 7.25 19.09 6.71
N ARG A 542 6.69 20.25 6.36
CA ARG A 542 5.72 20.46 5.27
C ARG A 542 6.48 20.88 4.01
N LEU A 543 7.39 20.02 3.54
CA LEU A 543 8.41 20.35 2.55
C LEU A 543 7.80 20.93 1.26
N ASN A 544 6.73 20.32 0.74
CA ASN A 544 6.05 20.81 -0.47
C ASN A 544 5.50 22.24 -0.30
N LYS A 545 4.96 22.57 0.88
CA LYS A 545 4.47 23.93 1.17
C LYS A 545 5.62 24.93 1.28
N ALA A 546 6.76 24.51 1.82
CA ALA A 546 7.96 25.35 1.87
C ALA A 546 8.49 25.65 0.46
N VAL A 547 8.62 24.61 -0.38
CA VAL A 547 9.01 24.73 -1.80
C VAL A 547 8.10 25.72 -2.53
N GLN A 548 6.78 25.59 -2.36
CA GLN A 548 5.79 26.48 -2.96
C GLN A 548 5.99 27.96 -2.60
N VAL A 549 6.26 28.25 -1.32
CA VAL A 549 6.44 29.64 -0.87
C VAL A 549 7.78 30.20 -1.35
N TYR A 550 8.86 29.40 -1.37
CA TYR A 550 10.14 29.83 -1.93
C TYR A 550 10.05 30.12 -3.43
N TYR A 551 9.37 29.28 -4.22
CA TYR A 551 9.18 29.56 -5.64
C TYR A 551 8.32 30.81 -5.88
N LYS A 552 7.29 31.08 -5.06
CA LYS A 552 6.54 32.35 -5.14
C LYS A 552 7.43 33.58 -4.91
N ILE A 553 8.40 33.49 -4.01
CA ILE A 553 9.39 34.56 -3.80
C ILE A 553 10.24 34.73 -5.05
N LEU A 554 10.70 33.63 -5.65
CA LEU A 554 11.55 33.66 -6.85
C LEU A 554 10.80 34.10 -8.12
N GLU A 555 9.49 33.88 -8.22
CA GLU A 555 8.68 34.42 -9.32
C GLU A 555 8.69 35.96 -9.35
N GLN A 556 8.73 36.60 -8.18
CA GLN A 556 8.80 38.06 -8.07
C GLN A 556 10.24 38.57 -8.03
N HIS A 557 11.16 37.78 -7.48
CA HIS A 557 12.58 38.10 -7.31
C HIS A 557 13.47 36.90 -7.70
N PRO A 558 13.75 36.70 -9.01
CA PRO A 558 14.41 35.48 -9.53
C PRO A 558 15.76 35.14 -8.92
N ASN A 559 16.50 36.15 -8.43
CA ASN A 559 17.81 35.98 -7.81
C ASN A 559 17.77 36.20 -6.29
N HIS A 560 16.63 35.98 -5.63
CA HIS A 560 16.52 36.19 -4.19
C HIS A 560 17.37 35.14 -3.43
N PRO A 561 18.46 35.53 -2.74
CA PRO A 561 19.44 34.58 -2.24
C PRO A 561 18.88 33.66 -1.15
N GLU A 562 18.02 34.16 -0.26
CA GLU A 562 17.40 33.34 0.79
C GLU A 562 16.43 32.29 0.24
N ALA A 563 15.71 32.59 -0.85
CA ALA A 563 14.76 31.66 -1.43
C ALA A 563 15.48 30.59 -2.28
N LEU A 564 16.52 30.99 -3.03
CA LEU A 564 17.42 30.05 -3.70
C LEU A 564 18.08 29.10 -2.69
N TYR A 565 18.61 29.66 -1.59
CA TYR A 565 19.19 28.87 -0.50
C TYR A 565 18.17 27.92 0.13
N GLY A 566 16.97 28.42 0.42
CA GLY A 566 15.88 27.64 1.00
C GLY A 566 15.47 26.45 0.15
N LEU A 567 15.39 26.63 -1.17
CA LEU A 567 15.16 25.54 -2.12
C LEU A 567 16.35 24.59 -2.21
N GLY A 568 17.58 25.09 -2.19
CA GLY A 568 18.77 24.24 -2.22
C GLY A 568 18.81 23.29 -1.02
N VAL A 569 18.49 23.78 0.17
CA VAL A 569 18.37 22.94 1.38
C VAL A 569 17.26 21.90 1.24
N LEU A 570 16.11 22.27 0.67
CA LEU A 570 15.00 21.33 0.46
C LEU A 570 15.36 20.25 -0.56
N ALA A 571 16.00 20.63 -1.67
CA ALA A 571 16.49 19.69 -2.68
C ALA A 571 17.45 18.67 -2.05
N GLN A 572 18.41 19.15 -1.24
CA GLN A 572 19.34 18.29 -0.51
C GLN A 572 18.62 17.34 0.48
N GLN A 573 17.63 17.84 1.22
CA GLN A 573 16.83 17.01 2.15
C GLN A 573 16.02 15.91 1.44
N THR A 574 15.66 16.13 0.18
CA THR A 574 14.91 15.16 -0.65
C THR A 574 15.80 14.29 -1.53
N GLY A 575 17.13 14.33 -1.37
CA GLY A 575 18.08 13.53 -2.15
C GLY A 575 18.33 14.02 -3.58
N GLN A 576 17.84 15.21 -3.94
CA GLN A 576 18.06 15.83 -5.26
C GLN A 576 19.38 16.61 -5.27
N TYR A 577 20.50 15.90 -5.17
CA TYR A 577 21.82 16.50 -4.94
C TYR A 577 22.27 17.43 -6.07
N GLU A 578 22.03 17.08 -7.34
CA GLU A 578 22.39 17.94 -8.49
C GLU A 578 21.63 19.26 -8.50
N MET A 579 20.32 19.23 -8.18
CA MET A 579 19.50 20.42 -8.08
C MET A 579 19.90 21.28 -6.88
N ALA A 580 20.23 20.65 -5.75
CA ALA A 580 20.75 21.33 -4.58
C ALA A 580 22.04 22.09 -4.91
N GLU A 581 22.96 21.45 -5.64
CA GLU A 581 24.22 22.06 -6.08
C GLU A 581 23.96 23.28 -6.97
N LYS A 582 23.11 23.12 -7.98
CA LYS A 582 22.73 24.22 -8.88
C LYS A 582 22.13 25.41 -8.12
N LEU A 583 21.24 25.15 -7.16
CA LEU A 583 20.59 26.18 -6.35
C LEU A 583 21.57 26.86 -5.39
N PHE A 584 22.52 26.12 -4.81
CA PHE A 584 23.55 26.70 -3.95
C PHE A 584 24.56 27.53 -4.77
N ARG A 585 24.94 27.08 -5.98
CA ARG A 585 25.73 27.89 -6.92
C ARG A 585 25.01 29.18 -7.29
N ALA A 586 23.73 29.11 -7.66
CA ALA A 586 22.91 30.30 -7.93
C ALA A 586 22.78 31.21 -6.69
N THR A 587 22.74 30.64 -5.48
CA THR A 587 22.72 31.41 -4.23
C THR A 587 24.00 32.24 -4.08
N VAL A 588 25.17 31.64 -4.30
CA VAL A 588 26.46 32.32 -4.14
C VAL A 588 26.80 33.22 -5.33
N GLU A 589 26.21 33.00 -6.51
CA GLU A 589 26.26 33.96 -7.61
C GLU A 589 25.42 35.20 -7.32
N ALA A 590 24.21 35.02 -6.78
CA ALA A 590 23.32 36.12 -6.40
C ALA A 590 23.84 36.90 -5.18
N GLU A 591 24.47 36.21 -4.23
CA GLU A 591 25.08 36.80 -3.04
C GLU A 591 26.49 36.20 -2.83
N PRO A 592 27.55 36.78 -3.45
CA PRO A 592 28.93 36.27 -3.38
C PRO A 592 29.54 36.21 -1.98
N ASN A 593 28.99 36.95 -1.02
CA ASN A 593 29.40 36.93 0.38
C ASN A 593 28.48 36.05 1.25
N SER A 594 27.65 35.18 0.65
CA SER A 594 26.71 34.32 1.37
C SER A 594 27.44 33.17 2.05
N VAL A 595 27.75 33.35 3.33
CA VAL A 595 28.35 32.31 4.19
C VAL A 595 27.55 31.01 4.15
N LYS A 596 26.22 31.10 4.26
CA LYS A 596 25.31 29.94 4.24
C LYS A 596 25.34 29.22 2.88
N GLY A 597 25.38 29.96 1.78
CA GLY A 597 25.41 29.40 0.42
C GLY A 597 26.70 28.64 0.15
N TRP A 598 27.84 29.28 0.39
CA TRP A 598 29.16 28.65 0.20
C TRP A 598 29.37 27.46 1.14
N PHE A 599 28.93 27.55 2.40
CA PHE A 599 29.06 26.44 3.35
C PHE A 599 28.20 25.23 2.96
N SER A 600 26.95 25.46 2.54
CA SER A 600 26.06 24.39 2.06
C SER A 600 26.56 23.74 0.77
N LEU A 601 27.10 24.52 -0.18
CA LEU A 601 27.76 23.99 -1.38
C LEU A 601 28.97 23.12 -1.01
N GLY A 602 29.83 23.62 -0.11
CA GLY A 602 31.01 22.86 0.35
C GLY A 602 30.66 21.53 1.02
N ASN A 603 29.60 21.50 1.85
CA ASN A 603 29.11 20.27 2.48
C ASN A 603 28.57 19.27 1.45
N LEU A 604 27.87 19.77 0.42
CA LEU A 604 27.32 18.94 -0.64
C LEU A 604 28.43 18.31 -1.49
N CYS A 605 29.40 19.11 -1.94
CA CYS A 605 30.58 18.63 -2.68
C CYS A 605 31.38 17.62 -1.85
N GLN A 606 31.51 17.83 -0.53
CA GLN A 606 32.15 16.86 0.37
C GLN A 606 31.43 15.51 0.37
N GLY A 607 30.09 15.53 0.50
CA GLY A 607 29.27 14.30 0.47
C GLY A 607 29.33 13.56 -0.87
N GLN A 608 29.57 14.27 -1.96
CA GLN A 608 29.77 13.70 -3.31
C GLN A 608 31.22 13.26 -3.57
N GLY A 609 32.14 13.44 -2.62
CA GLY A 609 33.56 13.10 -2.78
C GLY A 609 34.36 14.10 -3.62
N GLN A 610 33.78 15.25 -3.99
CA GLN A 610 34.44 16.35 -4.69
C GLN A 610 35.26 17.19 -3.70
N LEU A 611 36.30 16.57 -3.13
CA LEU A 611 37.04 17.13 -2.00
C LEU A 611 37.71 18.47 -2.31
N SER A 612 38.28 18.64 -3.51
CA SER A 612 38.99 19.87 -3.89
C SER A 612 38.06 21.08 -3.95
N GLU A 613 36.87 20.90 -4.51
CA GLU A 613 35.87 21.96 -4.60
C GLU A 613 35.24 22.28 -3.25
N SER A 614 35.06 21.26 -2.40
CA SER A 614 34.63 21.44 -1.01
C SER A 614 35.61 22.32 -0.22
N VAL A 615 36.92 22.06 -0.35
CA VAL A 615 37.99 22.87 0.26
C VAL A 615 37.93 24.32 -0.21
N GLU A 616 37.78 24.56 -1.53
CA GLU A 616 37.67 25.92 -2.08
C GLU A 616 36.45 26.66 -1.52
N CYS A 617 35.29 26.00 -1.46
CA CYS A 617 34.08 26.57 -0.89
C CYS A 617 34.27 26.97 0.59
N TYR A 618 34.87 26.10 1.41
CA TYR A 618 35.13 26.40 2.82
C TYR A 618 36.17 27.53 2.99
N GLN A 619 37.23 27.55 2.20
CA GLN A 619 38.20 28.66 2.20
C GLN A 619 37.53 29.99 1.82
N ARG A 620 36.58 29.97 0.89
CA ARG A 620 35.78 31.15 0.53
C ARG A 620 34.95 31.63 1.72
N VAL A 621 34.28 30.72 2.43
CA VAL A 621 33.56 31.05 3.67
C VAL A 621 34.50 31.68 4.71
N LEU A 622 35.69 31.12 4.92
CA LEU A 622 36.65 31.63 5.91
C LEU A 622 37.27 32.97 5.51
N THR A 623 37.31 33.30 4.22
CA THR A 623 37.70 34.65 3.75
C THR A 623 36.67 35.70 4.18
N ILE A 624 35.38 35.32 4.22
CA ILE A 624 34.26 36.20 4.61
C ILE A 624 34.11 36.25 6.13
N GLN A 625 34.13 35.08 6.79
CA GLN A 625 34.03 34.92 8.24
C GLN A 625 35.12 33.98 8.76
N PRO A 626 36.29 34.52 9.16
CA PRO A 626 37.45 33.73 9.56
C PRO A 626 37.27 32.85 10.80
N ASN A 627 36.29 33.16 11.66
CA ASN A 627 36.11 32.53 12.95
C ASN A 627 34.91 31.55 12.99
N LEU A 628 34.55 30.93 11.86
CA LEU A 628 33.47 29.93 11.82
C LEU A 628 33.96 28.52 12.14
N ILE A 629 33.63 28.06 13.34
CA ILE A 629 34.07 26.78 13.90
C ILE A 629 33.65 25.58 13.02
N ALA A 630 32.38 25.52 12.61
CA ALA A 630 31.86 24.42 11.79
C ALA A 630 32.57 24.31 10.42
N VAL A 631 33.01 25.44 9.87
CA VAL A 631 33.70 25.49 8.58
C VAL A 631 35.14 25.02 8.73
N HIS A 632 35.85 25.47 9.76
CA HIS A 632 37.19 24.96 10.10
C HIS A 632 37.17 23.45 10.35
N ASN A 633 36.15 22.92 11.03
CA ASN A 633 35.96 21.47 11.20
C ASN A 633 35.75 20.75 9.86
N ASN A 634 34.81 21.22 9.03
CA ASN A 634 34.49 20.52 7.78
C ASN A 634 35.62 20.64 6.74
N LEU A 635 36.35 21.77 6.74
CA LEU A 635 37.58 21.95 5.97
C LEU A 635 38.65 20.96 6.42
N GLY A 636 38.87 20.84 7.73
CA GLY A 636 39.78 19.84 8.29
C GLY A 636 39.43 18.44 7.83
N TYR A 637 38.15 18.07 7.86
CA TYR A 637 37.67 16.77 7.39
C TYR A 637 37.89 16.55 5.89
N ALA A 638 37.61 17.56 5.05
CA ALA A 638 37.89 17.48 3.62
C ALA A 638 39.39 17.28 3.32
N LEU A 639 40.25 18.05 3.99
CA LEU A 639 41.71 17.95 3.86
C LEU A 639 42.23 16.59 4.35
N GLN A 640 41.67 16.07 5.43
CA GLN A 640 41.98 14.73 5.94
C GLN A 640 41.67 13.66 4.90
N GLN A 641 40.50 13.72 4.27
CA GLN A 641 40.11 12.78 3.20
C GLN A 641 41.00 12.88 1.95
N GLN A 642 41.62 14.04 1.71
CA GLN A 642 42.65 14.22 0.66
C GLN A 642 44.03 13.68 1.07
N GLY A 643 44.22 13.30 2.34
CA GLY A 643 45.53 12.93 2.89
C GLY A 643 46.40 14.13 3.29
N ASN A 644 45.87 15.35 3.26
CA ASN A 644 46.56 16.58 3.69
C ASN A 644 46.42 16.76 5.21
N TRP A 645 47.04 15.85 5.94
CA TRP A 645 46.83 15.71 7.39
C TRP A 645 47.29 16.89 8.23
N ASP A 646 48.40 17.54 7.89
CA ASP A 646 48.92 18.66 8.68
C ASP A 646 48.01 19.89 8.56
N ASP A 647 47.48 20.17 7.37
CA ASP A 647 46.49 21.25 7.15
C ASP A 647 45.14 20.91 7.79
N ALA A 648 44.77 19.63 7.81
CA ALA A 648 43.57 19.16 8.52
C ALA A 648 43.67 19.42 10.02
N ILE A 649 44.80 19.02 10.63
CA ILE A 649 45.10 19.25 12.05
C ILE A 649 45.09 20.75 12.36
N ALA A 650 45.73 21.58 11.54
CA ALA A 650 45.72 23.03 11.71
C ALA A 650 44.30 23.61 11.67
N SER A 651 43.45 23.11 10.77
CA SER A 651 42.05 23.54 10.66
C SER A 651 41.24 23.15 11.91
N TYR A 652 41.36 21.91 12.39
CA TYR A 652 40.69 21.50 13.64
C TYR A 652 41.20 22.27 14.87
N GLN A 653 42.51 22.49 14.97
CA GLN A 653 43.09 23.32 16.03
C GLN A 653 42.54 24.73 15.98
N LYS A 654 42.35 25.30 14.78
CA LYS A 654 41.76 26.62 14.65
C LYS A 654 40.31 26.65 15.14
N ALA A 655 39.51 25.63 14.82
CA ALA A 655 38.16 25.49 15.35
C ALA A 655 38.14 25.48 16.88
N LEU A 656 39.09 24.79 17.52
CA LEU A 656 39.23 24.70 18.98
C LEU A 656 39.81 25.96 19.62
N GLU A 657 40.69 26.70 18.94
CA GLU A 657 41.15 28.02 19.39
C GLU A 657 39.97 29.00 19.50
N ILE A 658 39.05 28.94 18.53
CA ILE A 658 37.86 29.80 18.51
C ILE A 658 36.85 29.34 19.55
N GLN A 659 36.54 28.04 19.58
CA GLN A 659 35.65 27.44 20.56
C GLN A 659 36.26 26.15 21.12
N PRO A 660 36.89 26.23 22.32
CA PRO A 660 37.50 25.08 22.96
C PRO A 660 36.51 23.94 23.28
N THR A 661 35.20 24.21 23.26
CA THR A 661 34.15 23.22 23.56
C THR A 661 33.55 22.56 22.30
N CYS A 662 34.14 22.71 21.12
CA CYS A 662 33.61 22.11 19.88
C CYS A 662 33.95 20.62 19.80
N THR A 663 33.08 19.76 20.32
CA THR A 663 33.32 18.31 20.42
C THR A 663 33.61 17.64 19.07
N GLU A 664 32.95 18.05 17.99
CA GLU A 664 33.13 17.43 16.68
C GLU A 664 34.53 17.74 16.10
N ALA A 665 35.01 18.98 16.25
CA ALA A 665 36.37 19.38 15.87
C ALA A 665 37.43 18.74 16.76
N ASP A 666 37.13 18.62 18.06
CA ASP A 666 38.00 17.94 19.02
C ASP A 666 38.17 16.46 18.63
N VAL A 667 37.06 15.74 18.43
CA VAL A 667 37.07 14.34 17.97
C VAL A 667 37.83 14.19 16.67
N ASN A 668 37.56 15.04 15.69
CA ASN A 668 38.21 14.93 14.39
C ASN A 668 39.72 15.23 14.48
N LEU A 669 40.14 16.18 15.32
CA LEU A 669 41.55 16.40 15.65
C LEU A 669 42.16 15.16 16.29
N GLY A 670 41.49 14.57 17.28
CA GLY A 670 41.91 13.34 17.94
C GLY A 670 42.07 12.19 16.95
N ASN A 671 41.10 12.00 16.07
CA ASN A 671 41.10 10.99 15.01
C ASN A 671 42.28 11.19 14.06
N ALA A 672 42.53 12.42 13.60
CA ALA A 672 43.65 12.75 12.73
C ALA A 672 45.01 12.53 13.41
N LEU A 673 45.16 12.97 14.67
CA LEU A 673 46.39 12.77 15.44
C LEU A 673 46.64 11.28 15.72
N HIS A 674 45.60 10.49 15.97
CA HIS A 674 45.71 9.06 16.19
C HIS A 674 46.13 8.33 14.91
N ALA A 675 45.50 8.65 13.77
CA ALA A 675 45.86 8.10 12.46
C ALA A 675 47.33 8.39 12.09
N GLN A 676 47.87 9.53 12.52
CA GLN A 676 49.29 9.86 12.36
C GLN A 676 50.23 9.31 13.45
N GLY A 677 49.70 8.57 14.44
CA GLY A 677 50.49 8.07 15.58
C GLY A 677 51.01 9.16 16.52
N LYS A 678 50.47 10.38 16.46
CA LYS A 678 50.89 11.55 17.26
C LYS A 678 50.11 11.70 18.57
N LEU A 679 49.13 10.83 18.84
CA LEU A 679 48.23 10.93 20.00
C LEU A 679 48.73 10.09 21.19
N SER A 680 48.92 10.72 22.36
CA SER A 680 49.32 10.01 23.60
C SER A 680 48.22 9.09 24.11
N LEU A 681 48.60 8.03 24.86
CA LEU A 681 47.66 7.05 25.44
C LEU A 681 46.57 7.72 26.30
N GLU A 682 46.91 8.73 27.09
CA GLU A 682 45.95 9.46 27.94
C GLU A 682 44.89 10.20 27.10
N LYS A 683 45.29 10.78 25.95
CA LYS A 683 44.35 11.44 25.04
C LYS A 683 43.54 10.47 24.20
N GLN A 684 44.07 9.26 23.92
CA GLN A 684 43.33 8.22 23.19
C GLN A 684 42.05 7.82 23.94
N ALA A 685 42.13 7.60 25.26
CA ALA A 685 40.95 7.28 26.07
C ALA A 685 39.89 8.41 26.03
N HIS A 686 40.33 9.66 26.13
CA HIS A 686 39.44 10.82 26.02
C HIS A 686 38.69 10.86 24.68
N TYR A 687 39.41 10.73 23.56
CA TYR A 687 38.79 10.78 22.22
C TYR A 687 37.98 9.53 21.88
N ALA A 688 38.30 8.37 22.47
CA ALA A 688 37.48 7.19 22.32
C ALA A 688 36.06 7.41 22.88
N GLN A 689 35.97 7.98 24.09
CA GLN A 689 34.70 8.31 24.72
C GLN A 689 33.87 9.29 23.87
N LEU A 690 34.52 10.32 23.31
CA LEU A 690 33.83 11.29 22.47
C LEU A 690 33.34 10.68 21.14
N ASN A 691 34.11 9.78 20.51
CA ASN A 691 33.66 9.04 19.33
C ASN A 691 32.46 8.14 19.66
N HIS A 692 32.44 7.48 20.81
CA HIS A 692 31.29 6.68 21.25
C HIS A 692 30.01 7.51 21.35
N GLU A 693 30.09 8.68 21.98
CA GLU A 693 28.95 9.60 22.14
C GLU A 693 28.40 10.08 20.79
N LEU A 694 29.27 10.37 19.82
CA LEU A 694 28.87 10.71 18.46
C LEU A 694 28.21 9.53 17.74
N GLY A 695 28.75 8.31 17.90
CA GLY A 695 28.14 7.10 17.34
C GLY A 695 26.71 6.90 17.83
N VAL A 696 26.46 7.07 19.14
CA VAL A 696 25.11 6.99 19.73
C VAL A 696 24.18 8.04 19.13
N LYS A 697 24.68 9.26 18.94
CA LYS A 697 23.91 10.36 18.35
C LYS A 697 23.51 10.07 16.90
N ARG A 698 24.40 9.47 16.10
CA ARG A 698 24.13 9.09 14.69
C ARG A 698 23.18 7.90 14.59
N GLN A 699 23.35 6.88 15.42
CA GLN A 699 22.45 5.72 15.49
C GLN A 699 21.00 6.16 15.78
N LYS A 700 20.79 7.05 16.76
CA LYS A 700 19.46 7.61 17.06
C LYS A 700 18.86 8.42 15.91
N ALA A 701 19.69 8.95 15.01
CA ALA A 701 19.26 9.67 13.81
C ALA A 701 18.98 8.73 12.62
N GLY A 702 19.17 7.41 12.76
CA GLY A 702 19.03 6.43 11.70
C GLY A 702 20.24 6.34 10.75
N ASP A 703 21.30 7.11 11.02
CA ASP A 703 22.55 7.12 10.24
C ASP A 703 23.47 6.00 10.72
N LEU A 704 23.09 4.76 10.39
CA LEU A 704 23.80 3.55 10.85
C LEU A 704 25.23 3.48 10.33
N THR A 705 25.49 3.99 9.11
CA THR A 705 26.82 3.99 8.50
C THR A 705 27.81 4.86 9.28
N ASN A 706 27.47 6.11 9.58
CA ASN A 706 28.36 6.96 10.38
C ASN A 706 28.43 6.51 11.84
N ALA A 707 27.35 5.93 12.39
CA ALA A 707 27.39 5.34 13.72
C ALA A 707 28.47 4.25 13.84
N VAL A 708 28.50 3.31 12.88
CA VAL A 708 29.53 2.27 12.80
C VAL A 708 30.93 2.88 12.68
N ALA A 709 31.11 3.91 11.85
CA ALA A 709 32.41 4.57 11.68
C ALA A 709 32.94 5.16 12.98
N TYR A 710 32.10 5.89 13.72
CA TYR A 710 32.47 6.46 15.02
C TYR A 710 32.72 5.39 16.07
N TYR A 711 31.89 4.34 16.16
CA TYR A 711 32.15 3.26 17.10
C TYR A 711 33.45 2.52 16.80
N ARG A 712 33.79 2.30 15.51
CA ARG A 712 35.08 1.72 15.09
C ARG A 712 36.26 2.58 15.53
N GLN A 713 36.19 3.90 15.37
CA GLN A 713 37.23 4.81 15.87
C GLN A 713 37.36 4.74 17.41
N ALA A 714 36.23 4.73 18.12
CA ALA A 714 36.20 4.63 19.57
C ALA A 714 36.94 3.36 20.06
N VAL A 715 36.63 2.20 19.48
CA VAL A 715 37.26 0.93 19.88
C VAL A 715 38.70 0.77 19.40
N THR A 716 39.11 1.51 18.36
CA THR A 716 40.50 1.53 17.89
C THR A 716 41.39 2.34 18.84
N MET A 717 40.90 3.49 19.32
CA MET A 717 41.61 4.33 20.28
C MET A 717 41.63 3.74 21.69
N GLN A 718 40.51 3.14 22.11
CA GLN A 718 40.39 2.51 23.41
C GLN A 718 39.72 1.14 23.24
N SER A 719 40.55 0.11 23.13
CA SER A 719 40.09 -1.26 22.90
C SER A 719 39.23 -1.84 24.02
N ASP A 720 39.30 -1.26 25.22
CA ASP A 720 38.52 -1.65 26.41
C ASP A 720 37.26 -0.81 26.65
N LEU A 721 36.86 0.05 25.70
CA LEU A 721 35.63 0.84 25.80
C LEU A 721 34.38 0.00 25.53
N LEU A 722 33.82 -0.54 26.60
CA LEU A 722 32.73 -1.52 26.56
C LEU A 722 31.48 -1.04 25.81
N SER A 723 31.00 0.17 26.11
CA SER A 723 29.76 0.71 25.53
C SER A 723 29.84 0.90 24.02
N ALA A 724 31.04 1.14 23.47
CA ALA A 724 31.25 1.27 22.04
C ALA A 724 31.19 -0.08 21.33
N HIS A 725 31.79 -1.13 21.91
CA HIS A 725 31.66 -2.50 21.39
C HIS A 725 30.21 -2.98 21.42
N TYR A 726 29.46 -2.71 22.50
CA TYR A 726 28.05 -3.09 22.59
C TYR A 726 27.20 -2.45 21.48
N ASN A 727 27.26 -1.14 21.35
CA ASN A 727 26.46 -0.43 20.35
C ASN A 727 26.90 -0.73 18.91
N LEU A 728 28.20 -0.97 18.68
CA LEU A 728 28.71 -1.44 17.40
C LEU A 728 28.07 -2.79 17.03
N GLY A 729 28.04 -3.73 17.98
CA GLY A 729 27.42 -5.04 17.80
C GLY A 729 25.94 -4.95 17.43
N VAL A 730 25.18 -4.08 18.12
CA VAL A 730 23.74 -3.86 17.83
C VAL A 730 23.52 -3.35 16.40
N VAL A 731 24.27 -2.32 15.98
CA VAL A 731 24.08 -1.75 14.63
C VAL A 731 24.49 -2.73 13.54
N LEU A 732 25.54 -3.53 13.77
CA LEU A 732 25.97 -4.57 12.82
C LEU A 732 24.95 -5.71 12.72
N GLU A 733 24.32 -6.09 13.85
CA GLU A 733 23.22 -7.06 13.86
C GLU A 733 22.03 -6.56 13.03
N ASP A 734 21.64 -5.29 13.19
CA ASP A 734 20.58 -4.66 12.38
C ASP A 734 20.89 -4.63 10.88
N GLN A 735 22.17 -4.55 10.52
CA GLN A 735 22.66 -4.62 9.13
C GLN A 735 22.80 -6.06 8.60
N GLY A 736 22.62 -7.09 9.46
CA GLY A 736 22.81 -8.50 9.12
C GLY A 736 24.27 -8.96 9.10
N GLU A 737 25.20 -8.15 9.58
CA GLU A 737 26.63 -8.49 9.68
C GLU A 737 26.91 -9.31 10.96
N PHE A 738 26.33 -10.51 11.06
CA PHE A 738 26.32 -11.31 12.30
C PHE A 738 27.70 -11.64 12.85
N GLU A 739 28.68 -11.98 12.01
CA GLU A 739 30.03 -12.31 12.48
C GLU A 739 30.72 -11.09 13.13
N ASN A 740 30.55 -9.90 12.53
CA ASN A 740 31.10 -8.66 13.08
C ASN A 740 30.36 -8.23 14.36
N ALA A 741 29.05 -8.49 14.42
CA ALA A 741 28.25 -8.29 15.62
C ALA A 741 28.70 -9.21 16.76
N ILE A 742 28.85 -10.52 16.50
CA ILE A 742 29.37 -11.51 17.45
C ILE A 742 30.74 -11.10 17.97
N ALA A 743 31.67 -10.69 17.08
CA ALA A 743 33.00 -10.26 17.49
C ALA A 743 32.94 -9.06 18.45
N SER A 744 32.06 -8.08 18.16
CA SER A 744 31.85 -6.91 19.02
C SER A 744 31.27 -7.31 20.38
N TYR A 745 30.27 -8.19 20.39
CA TYR A 745 29.66 -8.73 21.61
C TYR A 745 30.61 -9.58 22.45
N GLN A 746 31.43 -10.43 21.83
CA GLN A 746 32.47 -11.19 22.53
C GLN A 746 33.47 -10.24 23.20
N LYS A 747 33.82 -9.13 22.53
CA LYS A 747 34.68 -8.12 23.14
C LYS A 747 34.03 -7.44 24.35
N VAL A 748 32.72 -7.19 24.33
CA VAL A 748 32.00 -6.72 25.52
C VAL A 748 32.12 -7.72 26.67
N LEU A 749 31.98 -9.02 26.40
CA LEU A 749 32.06 -10.07 27.42
C LEU A 749 33.48 -10.29 27.96
N GLU A 750 34.51 -10.11 27.13
CA GLU A 750 35.91 -10.08 27.60
C GLU A 750 36.15 -8.96 28.62
N LEU A 751 35.50 -7.81 28.41
CA LEU A 751 35.66 -6.61 29.24
C LEU A 751 34.76 -6.63 30.49
N ASN A 752 33.53 -7.10 30.34
CA ASN A 752 32.59 -7.31 31.43
C ASN A 752 31.79 -8.60 31.22
N PRO A 753 32.24 -9.71 31.85
CA PRO A 753 31.52 -10.97 31.80
C PRO A 753 30.11 -10.91 32.41
N SER A 754 29.76 -9.87 33.17
CA SER A 754 28.45 -9.71 33.81
C SER A 754 27.42 -8.93 32.98
N TYR A 755 27.74 -8.58 31.71
CA TYR A 755 26.83 -7.83 30.84
C TYR A 755 25.73 -8.72 30.25
N GLY A 756 24.69 -8.98 31.05
CA GLY A 756 23.63 -9.94 30.73
C GLY A 756 22.93 -9.75 29.39
N GLU A 757 22.68 -8.50 28.97
CA GLU A 757 21.95 -8.19 27.73
C GLU A 757 22.67 -8.68 26.46
N VAL A 758 24.01 -8.68 26.45
CA VAL A 758 24.81 -9.18 25.31
C VAL A 758 24.56 -10.65 25.06
N TYR A 759 24.39 -11.43 26.12
CA TYR A 759 24.10 -12.84 26.01
C TYR A 759 22.72 -13.11 25.36
N PHE A 760 21.73 -12.22 25.55
CA PHE A 760 20.47 -12.33 24.82
C PHE A 760 20.63 -12.04 23.33
N ASN A 761 21.43 -11.02 22.96
CA ASN A 761 21.72 -10.71 21.56
C ASN A 761 22.49 -11.86 20.88
N LEU A 762 23.52 -12.41 21.54
CA LEU A 762 24.23 -13.60 21.06
C LEU A 762 23.29 -14.81 20.96
N GLY A 763 22.43 -15.02 21.96
CA GLY A 763 21.42 -16.08 21.95
C GLY A 763 20.50 -16.00 20.73
N ARG A 764 20.04 -14.79 20.37
CA ARG A 764 19.22 -14.54 19.19
C ARG A 764 19.99 -14.82 17.90
N ILE A 765 21.21 -14.29 17.76
CA ILE A 765 22.04 -14.54 16.56
C ILE A 765 22.29 -16.05 16.39
N TYR A 766 22.71 -16.76 17.44
CA TYR A 766 22.95 -18.21 17.37
C TYR A 766 21.67 -19.00 17.07
N GLN A 767 20.53 -18.58 17.61
CA GLN A 767 19.24 -19.20 17.29
C GLN A 767 18.89 -19.00 15.81
N THR A 768 19.06 -17.80 15.25
CA THR A 768 18.89 -17.51 13.82
C THR A 768 19.84 -18.34 12.94
N GLN A 769 21.06 -18.59 13.41
CA GLN A 769 22.03 -19.48 12.77
C GLN A 769 21.76 -20.99 13.02
N LYS A 770 20.68 -21.34 13.72
CA LYS A 770 20.30 -22.73 14.13
C LYS A 770 21.32 -23.44 15.03
N GLN A 771 22.17 -22.69 15.70
CA GLN A 771 23.12 -23.16 16.70
C GLN A 771 22.46 -23.21 18.08
N LEU A 772 21.54 -24.15 18.27
CA LEU A 772 20.63 -24.17 19.43
C LEU A 772 21.34 -24.40 20.78
N LYS A 773 22.47 -25.11 20.80
CA LYS A 773 23.22 -25.36 22.04
C LYS A 773 23.92 -24.09 22.51
N GLU A 774 24.54 -23.39 21.57
CA GLU A 774 25.21 -22.11 21.74
C GLU A 774 24.18 -21.04 22.13
N ALA A 775 23.02 -21.01 21.47
CA ALA A 775 21.91 -20.13 21.80
C ALA A 775 21.40 -20.37 23.22
N ALA A 776 21.13 -21.62 23.61
CA ALA A 776 20.64 -21.95 24.94
C ALA A 776 21.67 -21.60 26.02
N SER A 777 22.96 -21.87 25.76
CA SER A 777 24.06 -21.49 26.63
C SER A 777 24.12 -19.97 26.82
N ALA A 778 24.08 -19.21 25.72
CA ALA A 778 24.07 -17.75 25.76
C ALA A 778 22.87 -17.22 26.56
N TYR A 779 21.64 -17.60 26.20
CA TYR A 779 20.45 -17.17 26.94
C TYR A 779 20.52 -17.53 28.44
N ARG A 780 20.98 -18.73 28.80
CA ARG A 780 21.13 -19.14 30.20
C ARG A 780 22.10 -18.22 30.95
N GLN A 781 23.26 -17.90 30.37
CA GLN A 781 24.21 -16.98 30.98
C GLN A 781 23.59 -15.58 31.15
N GLY A 782 22.90 -15.09 30.13
CA GLY A 782 22.16 -13.81 30.20
C GLY A 782 21.14 -13.81 31.32
N LEU A 783 20.32 -14.86 31.43
CA LEU A 783 19.30 -15.04 32.46
C LEU A 783 19.88 -15.07 33.87
N MET A 784 21.01 -15.77 34.09
CA MET A 784 21.69 -15.79 35.40
C MET A 784 22.13 -14.39 35.86
N LEU A 785 22.40 -13.50 34.91
CA LEU A 785 22.85 -12.12 35.18
C LEU A 785 21.67 -11.14 35.34
N VAL A 786 20.63 -11.23 34.52
CA VAL A 786 19.51 -10.28 34.55
C VAL A 786 18.42 -10.65 35.56
N ASN A 787 18.32 -11.94 35.93
CA ASN A 787 17.35 -12.40 36.92
C ASN A 787 18.06 -13.16 38.06
N PRO A 788 18.37 -12.48 39.18
CA PRO A 788 19.04 -13.10 40.33
C PRO A 788 18.26 -14.26 40.96
N ARG A 789 16.93 -14.27 40.85
CA ARG A 789 16.10 -15.39 41.38
C ARG A 789 16.31 -16.63 40.52
N TYR A 790 16.24 -16.46 39.19
CA TYR A 790 16.57 -17.53 38.25
C TYR A 790 18.01 -18.02 38.45
N GLY A 791 18.98 -17.09 38.56
CA GLY A 791 20.40 -17.42 38.76
C GLY A 791 20.67 -18.28 40.00
N LYS A 792 19.92 -18.09 41.09
CA LYS A 792 20.03 -18.95 42.29
C LYS A 792 19.58 -20.39 42.06
N VAL A 793 18.54 -20.59 41.25
CA VAL A 793 17.97 -21.92 40.96
C VAL A 793 18.77 -22.64 39.87
N ALA A 794 19.21 -21.91 38.84
CA ALA A 794 19.90 -22.46 37.69
C ALA A 794 21.39 -22.76 37.92
N ASN A 795 21.99 -22.33 39.06
CA ASN A 795 23.41 -22.52 39.37
C ASN A 795 23.68 -23.95 39.89
N PRO A 796 24.54 -24.76 39.24
CA PRO A 796 24.84 -26.12 39.66
C PRO A 796 25.48 -26.28 41.05
N ASP A 797 26.08 -25.22 41.62
CA ASP A 797 26.73 -25.25 42.94
C ASP A 797 25.76 -25.17 44.14
N ASN A 798 24.50 -24.79 43.92
CA ASN A 798 23.46 -24.83 44.95
C ASN A 798 22.87 -26.24 45.01
N GLY A 799 23.46 -27.11 45.85
CA GLY A 799 23.22 -28.55 45.95
C GLY A 799 21.78 -29.05 46.15
N SER A 800 20.90 -28.85 45.18
CA SER A 800 19.63 -29.55 45.02
C SER A 800 19.58 -30.23 43.64
N ASN A 801 19.74 -31.55 43.68
CA ASN A 801 19.50 -32.54 42.64
C ASN A 801 20.48 -32.59 41.45
N ASN A 802 21.52 -33.39 41.67
CA ASN A 802 21.83 -34.54 40.81
C ASN A 802 20.57 -35.44 40.66
N GLY A 803 19.52 -34.93 40.02
CA GLY A 803 18.34 -35.71 39.67
C GLY A 803 18.74 -36.71 38.61
N SER A 804 18.61 -38.00 38.94
CA SER A 804 18.58 -39.10 37.97
C SER A 804 17.98 -38.63 36.65
N ARG A 805 18.66 -38.86 35.52
CA ARG A 805 18.18 -38.55 34.16
C ARG A 805 16.73 -39.08 34.04
N VAL A 806 15.74 -38.22 34.28
CA VAL A 806 14.34 -38.59 34.24
C VAL A 806 14.06 -38.87 32.78
N SER A 807 13.69 -40.12 32.45
CA SER A 807 13.39 -40.46 31.06
C SER A 807 12.26 -39.53 30.59
N PRO A 808 12.35 -38.90 29.40
CA PRO A 808 11.26 -38.09 28.85
C PRO A 808 9.91 -38.83 28.82
N GLU A 809 9.95 -40.17 28.78
CA GLU A 809 8.80 -41.09 28.82
C GLU A 809 8.04 -41.06 30.16
N THR A 810 8.67 -40.56 31.24
CA THR A 810 8.07 -40.43 32.58
C THR A 810 7.54 -39.03 32.89
N LEU A 811 7.72 -38.06 31.97
CA LEU A 811 7.26 -36.68 32.09
C LEU A 811 5.88 -36.46 31.45
N THR A 812 4.98 -37.42 31.62
CA THR A 812 3.60 -37.28 31.12
C THR A 812 2.80 -36.30 31.98
N PRO A 813 1.91 -35.48 31.38
CA PRO A 813 1.00 -34.65 32.15
C PRO A 813 0.16 -35.51 33.10
N PRO A 814 -0.09 -35.07 34.35
CA PRO A 814 -0.95 -35.81 35.25
C PRO A 814 -2.38 -35.83 34.72
N GLN A 815 -3.13 -36.88 35.04
CA GLN A 815 -4.53 -36.95 34.64
C GLN A 815 -5.37 -35.96 35.44
N VAL A 816 -6.08 -35.09 34.74
CA VAL A 816 -6.94 -34.05 35.31
C VAL A 816 -8.32 -34.16 34.67
N GLU A 817 -9.37 -34.16 35.50
CA GLU A 817 -10.75 -34.12 35.03
C GLU A 817 -11.02 -32.77 34.34
N GLN A 818 -11.55 -32.83 33.11
CA GLN A 818 -11.99 -31.66 32.36
C GLN A 818 -13.50 -31.78 32.13
N PRO A 819 -14.33 -31.48 33.14
CA PRO A 819 -15.79 -31.60 33.02
C PRO A 819 -16.32 -30.56 32.02
N ASP A 820 -17.35 -30.88 31.27
CA ASP A 820 -17.93 -29.91 30.33
C ASP A 820 -18.64 -28.76 31.06
N VAL A 821 -18.43 -27.54 30.58
CA VAL A 821 -19.14 -26.33 30.98
C VAL A 821 -20.10 -25.94 29.87
N THR A 822 -21.38 -25.75 30.20
CA THR A 822 -22.40 -25.37 29.22
C THR A 822 -22.68 -23.87 29.28
N ILE A 823 -22.42 -23.17 28.17
CA ILE A 823 -22.67 -21.73 28.02
C ILE A 823 -23.56 -21.54 26.79
N GLY A 824 -24.72 -20.89 26.96
CA GLY A 824 -25.66 -20.68 25.85
C GLY A 824 -26.29 -21.96 25.27
N GLY A 825 -26.08 -23.12 25.90
CA GLY A 825 -26.47 -24.42 25.36
C GLY A 825 -25.37 -25.12 24.54
N TYR A 826 -24.19 -24.50 24.38
CA TYR A 826 -22.99 -25.12 23.81
C TYR A 826 -22.05 -25.62 24.92
N GLN A 827 -21.43 -26.78 24.73
CA GLN A 827 -20.53 -27.41 25.70
C GLN A 827 -19.06 -27.09 25.39
N PHE A 828 -18.32 -26.63 26.39
CA PHE A 828 -16.90 -26.33 26.31
C PHE A 828 -16.11 -27.16 27.34
N PRO A 829 -14.86 -27.54 27.06
CA PRO A 829 -14.03 -28.21 28.06
C PRO A 829 -13.82 -27.31 29.29
N GLY A 830 -14.23 -27.76 30.46
CA GLY A 830 -13.99 -27.09 31.73
C GLY A 830 -12.69 -27.53 32.38
N ILE A 831 -12.41 -26.90 33.52
CA ILE A 831 -11.21 -27.16 34.33
C ILE A 831 -11.61 -27.33 35.79
N PRO A 832 -10.81 -28.08 36.58
CA PRO A 832 -11.12 -28.25 37.99
C PRO A 832 -10.97 -26.94 38.76
N THR A 833 -11.88 -26.70 39.69
CA THR A 833 -11.78 -25.59 40.64
C THR A 833 -10.62 -25.81 41.60
N VAL A 834 -9.78 -24.81 41.78
CA VAL A 834 -8.70 -24.86 42.78
C VAL A 834 -9.22 -24.33 44.11
N SER A 835 -9.15 -25.12 45.18
CA SER A 835 -9.69 -24.74 46.50
C SER A 835 -9.02 -23.46 47.02
N VAL A 836 -9.83 -22.56 47.60
CA VAL A 836 -9.36 -21.34 48.30
C VAL A 836 -8.50 -21.70 49.52
N SER A 837 -8.60 -22.93 50.03
CA SER A 837 -7.81 -23.44 51.16
C SER A 837 -6.43 -23.96 50.78
N GLU A 838 -6.04 -23.97 49.50
CA GLU A 838 -4.68 -24.32 49.11
C GLU A 838 -3.69 -23.23 49.49
N ASP A 839 -2.54 -23.62 50.03
CA ASP A 839 -1.38 -22.77 50.27
C ASP A 839 -1.10 -21.86 49.06
N LYS A 840 -0.77 -20.60 49.37
CA LYS A 840 -0.48 -19.47 48.45
C LYS A 840 -0.36 -19.87 46.98
N ARG A 841 -1.42 -19.58 46.21
CA ARG A 841 -1.42 -19.74 44.75
C ARG A 841 -0.57 -18.65 44.09
N PRO A 842 0.21 -18.96 43.04
CA PRO A 842 0.96 -17.95 42.31
C PRO A 842 0.01 -16.94 41.65
N PHE A 843 0.51 -15.74 41.39
CA PHE A 843 -0.25 -14.76 40.63
C PHE A 843 -0.35 -15.18 39.16
N TRP A 844 0.74 -15.68 38.59
CA TRP A 844 0.85 -16.07 37.18
C TRP A 844 1.00 -17.57 36.98
N THR A 845 0.29 -18.09 35.98
CA THR A 845 0.72 -19.29 35.26
C THR A 845 1.00 -18.91 33.82
N VAL A 846 2.20 -19.21 33.33
CA VAL A 846 2.57 -19.08 31.93
C VAL A 846 2.59 -20.47 31.30
N ILE A 847 1.82 -20.65 30.24
CA ILE A 847 1.73 -21.90 29.49
C ILE A 847 2.37 -21.68 28.13
N ILE A 848 3.42 -22.44 27.84
CA ILE A 848 4.11 -22.44 26.54
C ILE A 848 3.80 -23.78 25.87
N PRO A 849 2.79 -23.85 25.00
CA PRO A 849 2.53 -25.04 24.22
C PRO A 849 3.61 -25.21 23.15
N LEU A 850 4.06 -26.45 22.90
CA LEU A 850 5.04 -26.76 21.84
C LEU A 850 4.47 -27.69 20.78
N TYR A 851 4.82 -27.43 19.53
CA TYR A 851 4.49 -28.29 18.39
C TYR A 851 5.71 -28.63 17.52
N ASN A 852 6.60 -29.49 18.03
CA ASN A 852 7.78 -30.02 17.32
C ASN A 852 8.63 -28.96 16.59
N ARG A 853 8.76 -27.76 17.17
CA ARG A 853 9.51 -26.63 16.61
C ARG A 853 10.52 -26.09 17.63
N THR A 854 11.69 -25.71 17.13
CA THR A 854 12.80 -25.21 17.96
C THR A 854 13.29 -23.81 17.57
N ASP A 855 12.90 -23.29 16.40
CA ASP A 855 13.48 -22.08 15.80
C ASP A 855 13.34 -20.81 16.67
N TYR A 856 12.32 -20.73 17.52
CA TYR A 856 12.00 -19.54 18.31
C TYR A 856 11.81 -19.81 19.81
N LEU A 857 11.83 -21.08 20.21
CA LEU A 857 11.50 -21.55 21.55
C LEU A 857 12.40 -20.92 22.63
N LEU A 858 13.71 -20.79 22.38
CA LEU A 858 14.63 -20.28 23.39
C LEU A 858 14.43 -18.78 23.64
N GLU A 859 14.12 -17.99 22.59
CA GLU A 859 13.77 -16.58 22.73
C GLU A 859 12.47 -16.40 23.54
N CYS A 860 11.44 -17.18 23.24
CA CYS A 860 10.18 -17.21 23.99
C CYS A 860 10.45 -17.50 25.48
N LEU A 861 11.13 -18.62 25.78
CA LEU A 861 11.47 -19.02 27.16
C LEU A 861 12.33 -17.96 27.86
N ALA A 862 13.33 -17.41 27.18
CA ALA A 862 14.20 -16.38 27.73
C ALA A 862 13.40 -15.11 28.11
N SER A 863 12.43 -14.71 27.29
CA SER A 863 11.59 -13.54 27.56
C SER A 863 10.74 -13.67 28.83
N VAL A 864 10.27 -14.89 29.12
CA VAL A 864 9.49 -15.21 30.33
C VAL A 864 10.41 -15.40 31.54
N LEU A 865 11.49 -16.18 31.40
CA LEU A 865 12.43 -16.47 32.49
C LEU A 865 13.14 -15.20 32.97
N ALA A 866 13.41 -14.23 32.09
CA ALA A 866 13.96 -12.93 32.48
C ALA A 866 13.06 -12.17 33.46
N GLN A 867 11.76 -12.49 33.47
CA GLN A 867 10.74 -11.84 34.29
C GLN A 867 10.20 -12.75 35.40
N TRP A 868 10.74 -13.95 35.56
CA TRP A 868 10.30 -14.92 36.56
C TRP A 868 10.52 -14.41 37.99
N GLN A 869 9.44 -14.37 38.78
CA GLN A 869 9.44 -13.81 40.13
C GLN A 869 9.54 -14.86 41.24
N GLY A 870 9.94 -16.09 40.96
CA GLY A 870 9.93 -17.18 41.95
C GLY A 870 8.69 -18.05 41.84
N GLU A 871 8.78 -19.30 42.32
CA GLU A 871 7.73 -20.31 42.20
C GLU A 871 6.42 -19.95 42.92
N GLU A 872 6.52 -19.16 43.99
CA GLU A 872 5.39 -18.63 44.75
C GLU A 872 4.59 -17.56 44.00
N GLU A 873 5.17 -16.95 42.96
CA GLU A 873 4.57 -15.82 42.22
C GLU A 873 4.24 -16.18 40.77
N MET A 874 5.04 -17.06 40.16
CA MET A 874 4.91 -17.44 38.75
C MET A 874 5.34 -18.89 38.54
N GLU A 875 4.43 -19.68 38.00
CA GLU A 875 4.74 -21.00 37.46
C GLU A 875 4.81 -20.95 35.93
N ILE A 876 5.71 -21.75 35.35
CA ILE A 876 5.92 -21.85 33.90
C ILE A 876 5.76 -23.32 33.50
N LEU A 877 4.76 -23.58 32.66
CA LEU A 877 4.43 -24.90 32.14
C LEU A 877 4.78 -24.95 30.66
N VAL A 878 5.65 -25.87 30.27
CA VAL A 878 5.90 -26.20 28.87
C VAL A 878 5.14 -27.47 28.55
N MET A 879 4.19 -27.35 27.61
CA MET A 879 3.30 -28.44 27.22
C MET A 879 3.73 -28.96 25.85
N ASP A 880 4.58 -29.98 25.82
CA ASP A 880 5.08 -30.60 24.59
C ASP A 880 4.05 -31.58 24.00
N ASN A 881 3.58 -31.29 22.79
CA ASN A 881 2.59 -32.10 22.10
C ASN A 881 3.23 -33.24 21.28
N ALA A 882 3.97 -34.11 21.97
CA ALA A 882 4.61 -35.31 21.43
C ALA A 882 5.72 -35.06 20.38
N SER A 883 6.54 -34.01 20.56
CA SER A 883 7.70 -33.71 19.72
C SER A 883 8.67 -34.89 19.60
N THR A 884 9.33 -35.00 18.44
CA THR A 884 10.25 -36.08 18.08
C THR A 884 11.53 -35.51 17.45
N PRO A 885 12.69 -35.55 18.15
CA PRO A 885 12.88 -36.03 19.52
C PRO A 885 12.17 -35.13 20.56
N PRO A 886 11.94 -35.64 21.81
CA PRO A 886 11.45 -34.82 22.91
C PRO A 886 12.30 -33.54 23.09
N LEU A 887 11.66 -32.39 23.26
CA LEU A 887 12.37 -31.11 23.44
C LEU A 887 12.80 -30.85 24.89
N TYR A 888 12.62 -31.83 25.79
CA TYR A 888 13.00 -31.74 27.20
C TYR A 888 14.43 -31.24 27.40
N ASP A 889 15.42 -31.81 26.70
CA ASP A 889 16.83 -31.41 26.90
C ASP A 889 17.06 -29.94 26.52
N LEU A 890 16.40 -29.45 25.47
CA LEU A 890 16.48 -28.06 25.02
C LEU A 890 15.79 -27.13 26.03
N VAL A 891 14.57 -27.45 26.44
CA VAL A 891 13.81 -26.69 27.44
C VAL A 891 14.56 -26.67 28.77
N ASN A 892 15.11 -27.79 29.22
CA ASN A 892 15.85 -27.89 30.47
C ASN A 892 17.20 -27.16 30.41
N SER A 893 17.84 -27.08 29.24
CA SER A 893 19.12 -26.39 29.07
C SER A 893 19.05 -24.90 29.42
N ILE A 894 17.87 -24.27 29.23
CA ILE A 894 17.57 -22.88 29.61
C ILE A 894 16.61 -22.78 30.81
N GLY A 895 15.73 -23.75 31.02
CA GLY A 895 14.70 -23.72 32.06
C GLY A 895 15.22 -24.02 33.45
N GLY A 896 16.33 -24.76 33.59
CA GLY A 896 17.11 -24.88 34.83
C GLY A 896 16.33 -25.24 36.09
N GLY A 897 15.36 -26.16 36.01
CA GLY A 897 14.52 -26.56 37.14
C GLY A 897 13.39 -25.58 37.51
N VAL A 898 13.32 -24.41 36.86
CA VAL A 898 12.22 -23.43 37.00
C VAL A 898 11.01 -23.83 36.15
N VAL A 899 11.27 -24.33 34.95
CA VAL A 899 10.23 -24.71 33.98
C VAL A 899 9.77 -26.13 34.24
N ARG A 900 8.46 -26.34 34.38
CA ARG A 900 7.88 -27.68 34.40
C ARG A 900 7.57 -28.10 32.97
N TYR A 901 8.21 -29.18 32.53
CA TYR A 901 8.01 -29.74 31.20
C TYR A 901 7.13 -30.99 31.30
N TYR A 902 6.06 -31.00 30.50
CA TYR A 902 5.23 -32.17 30.29
C TYR A 902 5.22 -32.52 28.82
N ARG A 903 5.33 -33.82 28.51
CA ARG A 903 5.21 -34.34 27.15
C ARG A 903 4.03 -35.27 27.03
N ASN A 904 3.10 -34.91 26.15
CA ASN A 904 2.02 -35.81 25.78
C ASN A 904 2.59 -37.06 25.11
N PRO A 905 2.06 -38.26 25.42
CA PRO A 905 2.54 -39.51 24.82
C PRO A 905 2.24 -39.57 23.31
N GLU A 906 1.17 -38.89 22.88
CA GLU A 906 0.73 -38.75 21.50
C GLU A 906 0.36 -37.30 21.19
N ASN A 907 0.33 -36.94 19.90
CA ASN A 907 -0.08 -35.61 19.46
C ASN A 907 -1.61 -35.49 19.61
N ILE A 908 -2.05 -34.72 20.60
CA ILE A 908 -3.46 -34.50 20.93
C ILE A 908 -4.06 -33.26 20.24
N GLY A 909 -3.29 -32.59 19.37
CA GLY A 909 -3.64 -31.33 18.74
C GLY A 909 -3.45 -30.11 19.64
N ALA A 910 -3.19 -28.95 19.01
CA ALA A 910 -2.82 -27.72 19.69
C ALA A 910 -3.81 -27.29 20.78
N ARG A 911 -5.12 -27.24 20.47
CA ARG A 911 -6.13 -26.71 21.40
C ARG A 911 -6.37 -27.60 22.61
N ARG A 912 -6.30 -28.93 22.44
CA ARG A 912 -6.34 -29.85 23.58
C ARG A 912 -5.11 -29.71 24.46
N ASN A 913 -3.94 -29.50 23.85
CA ASN A 913 -2.70 -29.25 24.57
C ASN A 913 -2.74 -27.93 25.37
N PHE A 914 -3.35 -26.88 24.81
CA PHE A 914 -3.57 -25.61 25.52
C PHE A 914 -4.49 -25.83 26.71
N ASN A 915 -5.65 -26.48 26.50
CA ASN A 915 -6.63 -26.77 27.54
C ASN A 915 -6.04 -27.62 28.66
N LEU A 916 -5.20 -28.60 28.34
CA LEU A 916 -4.50 -29.40 29.35
C LEU A 916 -3.57 -28.54 30.21
N GLY A 917 -2.80 -27.63 29.60
CA GLY A 917 -2.00 -26.65 30.34
C GLY A 917 -2.86 -25.75 31.23
N ILE A 918 -4.01 -25.29 30.75
CA ILE A 918 -4.95 -24.45 31.52
C ILE A 918 -5.51 -25.26 32.69
N ALA A 919 -5.90 -26.51 32.49
CA ALA A 919 -6.40 -27.40 33.53
C ALA A 919 -5.37 -27.60 34.66
N LEU A 920 -4.09 -27.74 34.30
CA LEU A 920 -2.96 -27.93 35.21
C LEU A 920 -2.52 -26.67 35.94
N SER A 921 -2.88 -25.50 35.42
CA SER A 921 -2.46 -24.23 36.02
C SER A 921 -3.05 -24.03 37.42
N ARG A 922 -2.37 -23.24 38.25
CA ARG A 922 -2.79 -22.86 39.61
C ARG A 922 -2.80 -21.35 39.81
N GLY A 923 -2.25 -20.59 38.87
CA GLY A 923 -2.17 -19.14 38.91
C GLY A 923 -3.53 -18.46 38.99
N GLN A 924 -3.56 -17.25 39.53
CA GLN A 924 -4.75 -16.39 39.49
C GLN A 924 -5.05 -15.92 38.07
N TRP A 925 -3.99 -15.61 37.31
CA TRP A 925 -4.01 -15.21 35.91
C TRP A 925 -3.19 -16.16 35.07
N ILE A 926 -3.71 -16.51 33.90
CA ILE A 926 -3.13 -17.46 32.96
C ILE A 926 -2.72 -16.70 31.71
N HIS A 927 -1.49 -16.93 31.27
CA HIS A 927 -0.96 -16.45 30.00
C HIS A 927 -0.60 -17.65 29.13
N VAL A 928 -1.31 -17.84 28.03
CA VAL A 928 -0.95 -18.84 27.01
C VAL A 928 -0.09 -18.14 25.97
N LEU A 929 1.20 -18.48 25.93
CA LEU A 929 2.21 -17.87 25.08
C LEU A 929 2.78 -18.91 24.11
N PRO A 930 2.34 -18.92 22.84
CA PRO A 930 2.90 -19.78 21.80
C PRO A 930 4.43 -19.65 21.68
N GLU A 931 5.10 -20.73 21.26
CA GLU A 931 6.55 -20.86 21.29
C GLU A 931 7.32 -19.95 20.30
N ASP A 932 6.61 -19.37 19.34
CA ASP A 932 7.09 -18.45 18.32
C ASP A 932 6.82 -16.97 18.65
N GLU A 933 6.20 -16.70 19.80
CA GLU A 933 5.86 -15.38 20.30
C GLU A 933 6.70 -15.06 21.55
N TYR A 934 6.88 -13.78 21.86
CA TYR A 934 7.61 -13.36 23.06
C TYR A 934 7.10 -12.05 23.66
N VAL A 935 7.38 -11.85 24.94
CA VAL A 935 6.97 -10.66 25.70
C VAL A 935 8.13 -9.72 25.96
N LEU A 936 7.83 -8.42 25.98
CA LEU A 936 8.82 -7.38 26.24
C LEU A 936 9.09 -7.23 27.75
N PRO A 937 10.26 -6.67 28.13
CA PRO A 937 10.58 -6.42 29.53
C PRO A 937 9.49 -5.60 30.24
N GLY A 938 8.98 -6.15 31.35
CA GLY A 938 7.99 -5.51 32.19
C GLY A 938 6.56 -6.01 32.00
N PHE A 939 6.27 -6.83 30.98
CA PHE A 939 4.94 -7.40 30.70
C PHE A 939 4.22 -7.87 31.96
N TYR A 940 4.80 -8.84 32.68
CA TYR A 940 4.16 -9.43 33.87
C TYR A 940 4.09 -8.45 35.04
N SER A 941 5.10 -7.60 35.22
CA SER A 941 5.11 -6.64 36.33
C SER A 941 4.08 -5.53 36.19
N ARG A 942 3.87 -5.01 34.96
CA ARG A 942 2.92 -3.94 34.67
C ARG A 942 1.49 -4.45 34.74
N LEU A 943 1.22 -5.56 34.05
CA LEU A 943 -0.09 -6.21 34.13
C LEU A 943 -0.44 -6.61 35.57
N LYS A 944 0.51 -7.13 36.35
CA LYS A 944 0.26 -7.46 37.76
C LYS A 944 -0.16 -6.22 38.56
N LYS A 945 0.58 -5.12 38.43
CA LYS A 945 0.24 -3.84 39.08
C LYS A 945 -1.18 -3.38 38.72
N SER A 946 -1.58 -3.56 37.47
CA SER A 946 -2.91 -3.20 36.97
C SER A 946 -4.01 -4.14 37.46
N LEU A 947 -3.72 -5.45 37.56
CA LEU A 947 -4.71 -6.49 37.83
C LEU A 947 -4.81 -6.91 39.30
N GLU A 948 -3.84 -6.59 40.14
CA GLU A 948 -3.89 -6.84 41.59
C GLU A 948 -5.05 -6.12 42.28
N THR A 949 -5.48 -4.98 41.72
CA THR A 949 -6.53 -4.12 42.30
C THR A 949 -7.73 -3.95 41.37
N CYS A 950 -7.80 -4.71 40.26
CA CYS A 950 -8.90 -4.59 39.33
C CYS A 950 -10.20 -5.15 39.91
N SER A 951 -11.34 -4.65 39.43
CA SER A 951 -12.67 -5.15 39.78
C SER A 951 -12.78 -6.65 39.48
N ASP A 952 -13.57 -7.37 40.29
CA ASP A 952 -13.89 -8.77 40.02
C ASP A 952 -14.74 -8.98 38.76
N SER A 953 -15.29 -7.91 38.19
CA SER A 953 -15.94 -7.93 36.88
C SER A 953 -14.96 -8.17 35.72
N VAL A 954 -13.64 -7.99 35.93
CA VAL A 954 -12.62 -8.18 34.89
C VAL A 954 -12.27 -9.66 34.76
N GLY A 955 -12.53 -10.22 33.58
CA GLY A 955 -12.25 -11.63 33.27
C GLY A 955 -11.00 -11.86 32.42
N ALA A 956 -10.57 -10.84 31.68
CA ALA A 956 -9.38 -10.88 30.84
C ALA A 956 -8.73 -9.50 30.72
N ALA A 957 -7.46 -9.48 30.35
CA ALA A 957 -6.71 -8.27 30.11
C ALA A 957 -5.84 -8.40 28.86
N PHE A 958 -5.58 -7.28 28.20
CA PHE A 958 -4.73 -7.24 27.02
C PHE A 958 -3.84 -6.00 26.96
N THR A 959 -2.77 -6.08 26.18
CA THR A 959 -1.78 -5.02 25.96
C THR A 959 -1.74 -4.60 24.49
N GLY A 960 -0.99 -3.55 24.15
CA GLY A 960 -0.55 -3.34 22.77
C GLY A 960 0.46 -4.40 22.33
N TYR A 961 0.56 -4.63 21.01
CA TYR A 961 1.50 -5.60 20.45
C TYR A 961 2.13 -5.10 19.15
N GLU A 962 3.24 -5.73 18.76
CA GLU A 962 3.88 -5.57 17.46
C GLU A 962 3.87 -6.90 16.71
N ASN A 963 3.48 -6.88 15.43
CA ASN A 963 3.84 -8.00 14.55
C ASN A 963 5.23 -7.74 14.01
N ILE A 964 6.04 -8.79 14.04
CA ILE A 964 7.40 -8.81 13.51
C ILE A 964 7.50 -9.87 12.42
N ASP A 965 8.38 -9.64 11.45
CA ASP A 965 8.76 -10.66 10.48
C ASP A 965 9.74 -11.69 11.07
N GLU A 966 10.17 -12.67 10.26
CA GLU A 966 11.19 -13.66 10.63
C GLU A 966 12.51 -13.04 11.09
N LYS A 967 12.83 -11.81 10.65
CA LYS A 967 14.06 -11.08 11.01
C LYS A 967 13.90 -10.22 12.27
N GLY A 968 12.71 -10.22 12.88
CA GLY A 968 12.42 -9.41 14.06
C GLY A 968 12.12 -7.95 13.76
N LYS A 969 11.96 -7.58 12.48
CA LYS A 969 11.60 -6.22 12.10
C LYS A 969 10.10 -6.02 12.32
N ILE A 970 9.75 -4.90 12.97
CA ILE A 970 8.37 -4.49 13.17
C ILE A 970 7.72 -4.21 11.81
N ILE A 971 6.68 -4.97 11.48
CA ILE A 971 5.86 -4.81 10.26
C ILE A 971 4.50 -4.18 10.57
N PHE A 972 4.03 -4.31 11.82
CA PHE A 972 2.79 -3.73 12.28
C PHE A 972 2.88 -3.44 13.78
N SER A 973 2.34 -2.30 14.20
CA SER A 973 2.21 -1.96 15.62
C SER A 973 0.76 -1.68 15.91
N GLN A 974 0.21 -2.39 16.90
CA GLN A 974 -1.15 -2.25 17.36
C GLN A 974 -1.15 -1.68 18.77
N GLN A 975 -1.53 -0.40 18.86
CA GLN A 975 -1.81 0.27 20.12
C GLN A 975 -3.23 0.83 20.05
N VAL A 976 -4.19 -0.10 20.13
CA VAL A 976 -5.59 0.09 19.71
C VAL A 976 -6.24 1.35 20.32
N TYR A 977 -5.86 1.74 21.54
CA TYR A 977 -6.54 2.77 22.31
C TYR A 977 -5.61 3.82 22.95
N GLY A 978 -4.41 4.00 22.39
CA GLY A 978 -3.43 4.93 22.97
C GLY A 978 -2.83 4.39 24.27
N LYS A 979 -2.55 5.26 25.24
CA LYS A 979 -1.82 4.91 26.48
C LYS A 979 -2.71 4.79 27.72
N ASP A 980 -4.02 4.95 27.56
CA ASP A 980 -4.95 4.94 28.69
C ASP A 980 -5.20 3.51 29.16
N THR A 981 -4.97 3.26 30.45
CA THR A 981 -5.10 1.94 31.09
C THR A 981 -6.41 1.87 31.87
N GLY A 982 -7.19 0.78 31.74
CA GLY A 982 -8.45 0.59 32.46
C GLY A 982 -9.44 -0.37 31.79
N ILE A 983 -10.68 -0.42 32.31
CA ILE A 983 -11.78 -1.20 31.71
C ILE A 983 -12.22 -0.57 30.39
N HIS A 984 -12.22 -1.37 29.33
CA HIS A 984 -12.57 -0.91 28.00
C HIS A 984 -14.10 -0.94 27.76
N GLN A 985 -14.67 0.21 27.42
CA GLN A 985 -16.11 0.34 27.10
C GLN A 985 -16.43 -0.21 25.70
N ASP A 986 -17.61 -0.78 25.51
CA ASP A 986 -18.07 -1.33 24.20
C ASP A 986 -17.16 -2.41 23.60
N TRP A 987 -16.32 -3.07 24.41
CA TRP A 987 -15.35 -4.06 23.92
C TRP A 987 -16.02 -5.20 23.15
N LEU A 988 -17.19 -5.65 23.62
CA LEU A 988 -17.98 -6.70 23.00
C LEU A 988 -18.34 -6.39 21.53
N TRP A 989 -18.65 -5.15 21.17
CA TRP A 989 -18.96 -4.78 19.79
C TRP A 989 -17.78 -5.00 18.85
N LYS A 990 -16.58 -4.69 19.33
CA LYS A 990 -15.36 -4.79 18.54
C LYS A 990 -14.90 -6.23 18.40
N ILE A 991 -14.65 -6.91 19.53
CA ILE A 991 -14.20 -8.30 19.52
C ILE A 991 -15.31 -9.23 19.02
N GLY A 992 -16.58 -8.85 19.16
CA GLY A 992 -17.73 -9.56 18.61
C GLY A 992 -17.73 -9.65 17.09
N THR A 993 -17.20 -8.63 16.40
CA THR A 993 -17.20 -8.53 14.94
C THR A 993 -16.00 -9.24 14.31
N SER A 994 -14.80 -9.05 14.85
CA SER A 994 -13.56 -9.60 14.29
C SER A 994 -12.47 -9.73 15.35
N ASN A 995 -11.53 -10.67 15.16
CA ASN A 995 -10.38 -10.76 16.05
C ASN A 995 -9.38 -9.62 15.79
N VAL A 996 -9.09 -8.84 16.83
CA VAL A 996 -8.16 -7.69 16.78
C VAL A 996 -6.99 -7.85 17.75
N LEU A 997 -6.82 -9.04 18.32
CA LEU A 997 -5.79 -9.35 19.32
C LEU A 997 -4.96 -10.57 18.89
N ASN A 998 -3.71 -10.58 19.31
CA ASN A 998 -2.84 -11.75 19.26
C ASN A 998 -2.74 -12.42 20.65
N PRO A 999 -2.61 -13.75 20.72
CA PRO A 999 -2.58 -14.48 21.99
C PRO A 999 -1.51 -14.01 22.99
N CYS A 1000 -0.27 -13.73 22.55
CA CYS A 1000 0.80 -13.21 23.44
C CYS A 1000 0.46 -11.89 24.14
N ALA A 1001 -0.52 -11.14 23.64
CA ALA A 1001 -0.91 -9.87 24.22
C ALA A 1001 -2.01 -10.01 25.27
N VAL A 1002 -2.52 -11.23 25.53
CA VAL A 1002 -3.73 -11.49 26.32
C VAL A 1002 -3.44 -12.37 27.53
N VAL A 1003 -3.97 -11.99 28.69
CA VAL A 1003 -4.00 -12.81 29.90
C VAL A 1003 -5.43 -12.98 30.40
N ILE A 1004 -5.78 -14.18 30.86
CA ILE A 1004 -7.15 -14.53 31.25
C ILE A 1004 -7.16 -14.96 32.72
N ARG A 1005 -8.14 -14.46 33.47
CA ARG A 1005 -8.30 -14.83 34.89
C ARG A 1005 -8.70 -16.30 34.96
N ARG A 1006 -8.07 -17.10 35.84
CA ARG A 1006 -8.39 -18.53 35.92
C ARG A 1006 -9.87 -18.78 36.21
N SER A 1007 -10.48 -18.00 37.11
CA SER A 1007 -11.90 -18.13 37.44
C SER A 1007 -12.82 -17.92 36.23
N THR A 1008 -12.37 -17.18 35.23
CA THR A 1008 -13.09 -17.02 33.96
C THR A 1008 -13.09 -18.31 33.15
N HIS A 1009 -11.98 -19.06 33.12
CA HIS A 1009 -11.94 -20.40 32.53
C HIS A 1009 -12.76 -21.42 33.34
N GLU A 1010 -12.76 -21.32 34.67
CA GLU A 1010 -13.58 -22.18 35.53
C GLU A 1010 -15.09 -21.94 35.29
N HIS A 1011 -15.50 -20.69 35.06
CA HIS A 1011 -16.90 -20.34 34.82
C HIS A 1011 -17.34 -20.58 33.37
N LEU A 1012 -16.53 -20.20 32.38
CA LEU A 1012 -16.96 -20.21 30.97
C LEU A 1012 -16.46 -21.43 30.19
N GLY A 1013 -15.47 -22.16 30.71
CA GLY A 1013 -14.73 -23.20 29.99
C GLY A 1013 -13.50 -22.65 29.25
N CYS A 1014 -12.81 -23.55 28.56
CA CYS A 1014 -11.58 -23.28 27.81
C CYS A 1014 -11.85 -23.23 26.30
N TYR A 1015 -10.79 -23.37 25.49
CA TYR A 1015 -10.88 -23.34 24.04
C TYR A 1015 -11.72 -24.51 23.50
N ASP A 1016 -12.55 -24.26 22.50
CA ASP A 1016 -13.20 -25.31 21.73
C ASP A 1016 -12.15 -26.12 20.94
N PRO A 1017 -11.99 -27.44 21.15
CA PRO A 1017 -10.99 -28.22 20.44
C PRO A 1017 -11.26 -28.43 18.94
N GLY A 1018 -12.50 -28.23 18.50
CA GLY A 1018 -12.92 -28.34 17.10
C GLY A 1018 -12.67 -27.07 16.28
N ASN A 1019 -12.57 -25.91 16.93
CA ASN A 1019 -12.22 -24.64 16.31
C ASN A 1019 -10.69 -24.51 16.20
N THR A 1020 -10.12 -24.83 15.03
CA THR A 1020 -8.67 -24.88 14.85
C THR A 1020 -8.05 -23.53 14.49
N TYR A 1021 -8.83 -22.62 13.88
CA TYR A 1021 -8.32 -21.34 13.37
C TYR A 1021 -8.73 -20.10 14.18
N THR A 1022 -9.96 -20.05 14.69
CA THR A 1022 -10.47 -18.91 15.48
C THR A 1022 -10.79 -19.20 16.96
N PRO A 1023 -10.12 -20.16 17.64
CA PRO A 1023 -10.50 -20.50 19.00
C PRO A 1023 -10.21 -19.38 19.99
N ASP A 1024 -9.15 -18.58 19.75
CA ASP A 1024 -8.85 -17.39 20.53
C ASP A 1024 -9.97 -16.35 20.37
N TRP A 1025 -10.40 -16.09 19.13
CA TRP A 1025 -11.49 -15.16 18.87
C TRP A 1025 -12.82 -15.60 19.52
N GLU A 1026 -13.18 -16.87 19.41
CA GLU A 1026 -14.36 -17.44 20.06
C GLU A 1026 -14.29 -17.25 21.58
N LEU A 1027 -13.20 -17.70 22.20
CA LEU A 1027 -13.03 -17.58 23.65
C LEU A 1027 -13.06 -16.11 24.09
N TYR A 1028 -12.41 -15.21 23.36
CA TYR A 1028 -12.37 -13.79 23.72
C TYR A 1028 -13.75 -13.15 23.62
N LYS A 1029 -14.53 -13.51 22.60
CA LYS A 1029 -15.91 -13.07 22.43
C LYS A 1029 -16.82 -13.62 23.54
N ARG A 1030 -16.65 -14.89 23.91
CA ARG A 1030 -17.35 -15.50 25.04
C ARG A 1030 -17.05 -14.75 26.32
N ILE A 1031 -15.78 -14.52 26.64
CA ILE A 1031 -15.40 -13.75 27.83
C ILE A 1031 -16.01 -12.34 27.81
N ALA A 1032 -15.91 -11.62 26.68
CA ALA A 1032 -16.48 -10.27 26.54
C ALA A 1032 -18.01 -10.21 26.67
N SER A 1033 -18.70 -11.35 26.56
CA SER A 1033 -20.16 -11.42 26.76
C SER A 1033 -20.54 -11.48 28.25
N PHE A 1034 -19.62 -11.85 29.14
CA PHE A 1034 -19.88 -12.06 30.57
C PHE A 1034 -19.00 -11.22 31.50
N TYR A 1035 -17.86 -10.73 31.01
CA TYR A 1035 -16.85 -10.04 31.81
C TYR A 1035 -16.33 -8.79 31.11
N ASP A 1036 -15.93 -7.83 31.94
CA ASP A 1036 -15.16 -6.67 31.50
C ASP A 1036 -13.75 -7.10 31.08
N TRP A 1037 -13.16 -6.30 30.18
CA TRP A 1037 -11.78 -6.46 29.75
C TRP A 1037 -10.94 -5.27 30.18
N TRP A 1038 -9.77 -5.56 30.75
CA TRP A 1038 -8.78 -4.54 31.10
C TRP A 1038 -7.81 -4.31 29.95
N TYR A 1039 -7.55 -3.06 29.61
CA TYR A 1039 -6.52 -2.67 28.66
C TYR A 1039 -5.31 -2.06 29.38
N GLU A 1040 -4.12 -2.53 29.03
CA GLU A 1040 -2.83 -1.94 29.42
C GLU A 1040 -2.24 -1.19 28.22
N GLY A 1041 -2.03 0.12 28.39
CA GLY A 1041 -1.80 1.06 27.29
C GLY A 1041 -0.49 0.87 26.51
N ASP A 1042 0.50 0.16 27.06
CA ASP A 1042 1.80 -0.02 26.41
C ASP A 1042 1.84 -1.23 25.46
N ILE A 1043 2.76 -1.16 24.49
CA ILE A 1043 3.14 -2.32 23.68
C ILE A 1043 4.05 -3.21 24.51
N LEU A 1044 3.58 -4.41 24.84
CA LEU A 1044 4.30 -5.33 25.74
C LEU A 1044 4.51 -6.73 25.17
N ALA A 1045 4.01 -7.02 23.96
CA ALA A 1045 4.12 -8.34 23.35
C ALA A 1045 4.48 -8.25 21.85
N ARG A 1046 5.11 -9.31 21.34
CA ARG A 1046 5.47 -9.46 19.92
C ARG A 1046 5.00 -10.78 19.35
N TYR A 1047 4.28 -10.66 18.24
CA TYR A 1047 3.76 -11.77 17.45
C TYR A 1047 4.60 -11.93 16.18
N ARG A 1048 5.04 -13.16 15.88
CA ARG A 1048 5.90 -13.41 14.74
C ARG A 1048 5.12 -13.96 13.55
N GLU A 1049 5.22 -13.29 12.41
CA GLU A 1049 4.67 -13.74 11.14
C GLU A 1049 5.73 -14.52 10.35
N HIS A 1050 5.41 -15.78 10.01
CA HIS A 1050 6.29 -16.65 9.23
C HIS A 1050 5.51 -17.79 8.55
N ASP A 1051 6.07 -18.37 7.49
CA ASP A 1051 5.37 -19.33 6.62
C ASP A 1051 5.10 -20.69 7.30
N ASN A 1052 5.89 -21.04 8.31
CA ASN A 1052 5.80 -22.34 9.00
C ASN A 1052 4.75 -22.42 10.12
N ASN A 1053 3.85 -21.43 10.28
CA ASN A 1053 2.83 -21.47 11.33
C ASN A 1053 1.57 -22.25 10.88
N MET A 1054 0.87 -22.88 11.84
CA MET A 1054 -0.35 -23.67 11.58
C MET A 1054 -1.43 -22.87 10.85
N THR A 1055 -1.49 -21.57 11.12
CA THR A 1055 -2.38 -20.60 10.48
C THR A 1055 -2.16 -20.55 8.96
N SER A 1056 -0.92 -20.59 8.50
CA SER A 1056 -0.58 -20.54 7.07
C SER A 1056 -1.07 -21.77 6.30
N GLU A 1057 -0.94 -22.98 6.88
CA GLU A 1057 -1.45 -24.21 6.27
C GLU A 1057 -2.99 -24.21 6.17
N LEU A 1058 -3.68 -23.75 7.22
CA LEU A 1058 -5.13 -23.61 7.22
C LEU A 1058 -5.60 -22.59 6.18
N ILE A 1059 -4.88 -21.47 6.03
CA ILE A 1059 -5.16 -20.46 5.01
C ILE A 1059 -4.99 -21.02 3.59
N LEU A 1060 -3.88 -21.75 3.34
CA LEU A 1060 -3.59 -22.37 2.06
C LEU A 1060 -4.59 -23.47 1.69
N SER A 1061 -5.10 -24.23 2.66
CA SER A 1061 -6.09 -25.30 2.44
C SER A 1061 -7.54 -24.81 2.40
N GLY A 1062 -7.80 -23.53 2.71
CA GLY A 1062 -9.14 -22.99 2.80
C GLY A 1062 -9.94 -23.49 4.03
N ALA A 1063 -9.32 -24.26 4.92
CA ALA A 1063 -9.97 -24.88 6.08
C ALA A 1063 -10.30 -23.87 7.20
N GLN A 1064 -9.65 -22.70 7.17
CA GLN A 1064 -9.89 -21.63 8.15
C GLN A 1064 -11.34 -21.16 8.19
N ALA A 1065 -12.04 -21.15 7.05
CA ALA A 1065 -13.40 -20.63 6.96
C ALA A 1065 -14.42 -21.48 7.74
N THR A 1066 -14.19 -22.78 7.86
CA THR A 1066 -15.04 -23.65 8.69
C THR A 1066 -14.96 -23.27 10.16
N SER A 1067 -13.74 -22.99 10.64
CA SER A 1067 -13.50 -22.54 12.01
C SER A 1067 -14.12 -21.17 12.27
N ILE A 1068 -14.01 -20.24 11.31
CA ILE A 1068 -14.64 -18.92 11.38
C ILE A 1068 -16.16 -19.03 11.51
N ARG A 1069 -16.79 -19.82 10.64
CA ARG A 1069 -18.24 -20.07 10.69
C ARG A 1069 -18.65 -20.67 12.03
N LEU A 1070 -17.92 -21.70 12.47
CA LEU A 1070 -18.15 -22.34 13.76
C LEU A 1070 -18.05 -21.32 14.91
N GLY A 1071 -17.05 -20.44 14.91
CA GLY A 1071 -16.93 -19.37 15.90
C GLY A 1071 -18.11 -18.38 15.92
N ILE A 1072 -18.69 -18.08 14.75
CA ILE A 1072 -19.91 -17.25 14.65
C ILE A 1072 -21.10 -18.01 15.23
N GLU A 1073 -21.35 -19.23 14.77
CA GLU A 1073 -22.49 -20.07 15.19
C GLU A 1073 -22.47 -20.38 16.69
N ILE A 1074 -21.30 -20.73 17.23
CA ILE A 1074 -21.10 -20.92 18.67
C ILE A 1074 -21.47 -19.65 19.43
N SER A 1075 -21.03 -18.48 18.96
CA SER A 1075 -21.27 -17.23 19.67
C SER A 1075 -22.72 -16.77 19.73
N GLU A 1076 -23.54 -17.15 18.74
CA GLU A 1076 -24.99 -16.88 18.76
C GLU A 1076 -25.69 -17.49 19.99
N SER A 1077 -25.13 -18.57 20.54
CA SER A 1077 -25.69 -19.28 21.69
C SER A 1077 -25.59 -18.47 23.00
N TYR A 1078 -24.58 -17.60 23.13
CA TYR A 1078 -24.26 -16.92 24.39
C TYR A 1078 -24.18 -15.41 24.32
N LEU A 1079 -24.17 -14.82 23.11
CA LEU A 1079 -24.17 -13.37 22.96
C LEU A 1079 -25.42 -12.75 23.62
N PRO A 1080 -25.31 -11.58 24.25
CA PRO A 1080 -26.45 -10.89 24.84
C PRO A 1080 -27.57 -10.69 23.82
N ALA A 1081 -28.81 -11.03 24.18
CA ALA A 1081 -29.93 -11.07 23.23
C ALA A 1081 -30.16 -9.72 22.50
N GLU A 1082 -29.91 -8.61 23.17
CA GLU A 1082 -30.03 -7.24 22.63
C GLU A 1082 -28.95 -6.88 21.60
N HIS A 1083 -27.81 -7.57 21.58
CA HIS A 1083 -26.68 -7.29 20.70
C HIS A 1083 -26.38 -8.43 19.72
N CYS A 1084 -26.84 -9.65 20.00
CA CYS A 1084 -26.55 -10.86 19.25
C CYS A 1084 -26.81 -10.68 17.75
N ALA A 1085 -28.01 -10.26 17.35
CA ALA A 1085 -28.35 -10.11 15.93
C ALA A 1085 -27.41 -9.16 15.17
N ALA A 1086 -27.07 -8.01 15.79
CA ALA A 1086 -26.23 -7.00 15.16
C ALA A 1086 -24.75 -7.42 15.10
N ILE A 1087 -24.21 -7.95 16.20
CA ILE A 1087 -22.82 -8.45 16.26
C ILE A 1087 -22.65 -9.62 15.28
N THR A 1088 -23.59 -10.56 15.27
CA THR A 1088 -23.58 -11.70 14.35
C THR A 1088 -23.67 -11.25 12.90
N ALA A 1089 -24.55 -10.31 12.55
CA ALA A 1089 -24.64 -9.79 11.18
C ALA A 1089 -23.33 -9.11 10.75
N ASN A 1090 -22.73 -8.30 11.62
CA ASN A 1090 -21.45 -7.65 11.36
C ASN A 1090 -20.31 -8.66 11.19
N ALA A 1091 -20.24 -9.67 12.05
CA ALA A 1091 -19.24 -10.74 11.98
C ALA A 1091 -19.40 -11.56 10.69
N ARG A 1092 -20.63 -11.96 10.33
CA ARG A 1092 -20.92 -12.67 9.08
C ARG A 1092 -20.50 -11.85 7.87
N ASN A 1093 -20.84 -10.56 7.83
CA ASN A 1093 -20.44 -9.70 6.72
C ASN A 1093 -18.92 -9.51 6.63
N HIS A 1094 -18.26 -9.25 7.76
CA HIS A 1094 -16.82 -9.08 7.84
C HIS A 1094 -16.11 -10.33 7.33
N TYR A 1095 -16.46 -11.50 7.87
CA TYR A 1095 -15.80 -12.75 7.54
C TYR A 1095 -16.18 -13.33 6.18
N PHE A 1096 -17.35 -12.98 5.64
CA PHE A 1096 -17.66 -13.22 4.24
C PHE A 1096 -16.67 -12.51 3.32
N ASN A 1097 -16.46 -11.20 3.53
CA ASN A 1097 -15.49 -10.43 2.75
C ASN A 1097 -14.06 -10.92 3.00
N TYR A 1098 -13.73 -11.32 4.25
CA TYR A 1098 -12.45 -11.93 4.58
C TYR A 1098 -12.18 -13.18 3.73
N CYS A 1099 -13.16 -14.10 3.67
CA CYS A 1099 -13.03 -15.33 2.87
C CYS A 1099 -12.87 -15.02 1.39
N LEU A 1100 -13.65 -14.08 0.82
CA LEU A 1100 -13.48 -13.65 -0.57
C LEU A 1100 -12.05 -13.12 -0.85
N ASN A 1101 -11.56 -12.23 0.01
CA ASN A 1101 -10.21 -11.66 -0.16
C ASN A 1101 -9.10 -12.73 -0.01
N HIS A 1102 -9.30 -13.71 0.87
CA HIS A 1102 -8.32 -14.78 1.13
C HIS A 1102 -8.36 -15.91 0.11
N MET A 1103 -9.39 -16.05 -0.72
CA MET A 1103 -9.42 -17.05 -1.80
C MET A 1103 -8.27 -16.88 -2.79
N VAL A 1104 -7.72 -15.67 -2.93
CA VAL A 1104 -6.57 -15.40 -3.80
C VAL A 1104 -5.33 -16.21 -3.38
N ILE A 1105 -5.18 -16.54 -2.10
CA ILE A 1105 -4.01 -17.26 -1.57
C ILE A 1105 -3.93 -18.70 -2.12
N PRO A 1106 -4.94 -19.58 -1.92
CA PRO A 1106 -4.95 -20.90 -2.54
C PRO A 1106 -4.96 -20.85 -4.07
N LEU A 1107 -5.58 -19.83 -4.67
CA LEU A 1107 -5.59 -19.70 -6.14
C LEU A 1107 -4.19 -19.42 -6.71
N LYS A 1108 -3.39 -18.56 -6.05
CA LYS A 1108 -2.01 -18.28 -6.44
C LYS A 1108 -1.09 -19.51 -6.38
N THR A 1109 -1.37 -20.44 -5.46
CA THR A 1109 -0.61 -21.68 -5.31
C THR A 1109 -1.18 -22.84 -6.14
N GLY A 1110 -2.22 -22.60 -6.95
CA GLY A 1110 -2.89 -23.62 -7.75
C GLY A 1110 -3.79 -24.58 -6.95
N ASN A 1111 -4.02 -24.31 -5.66
CA ASN A 1111 -4.88 -25.12 -4.79
C ASN A 1111 -6.37 -24.77 -4.99
N LEU A 1112 -6.95 -25.22 -6.10
CA LEU A 1112 -8.38 -25.05 -6.40
C LEU A 1112 -9.30 -25.63 -5.33
N ALA A 1113 -8.94 -26.77 -4.74
CA ALA A 1113 -9.74 -27.41 -3.70
C ALA A 1113 -9.87 -26.51 -2.45
N GLY A 1114 -8.79 -25.83 -2.07
CA GLY A 1114 -8.80 -24.87 -0.97
C GLY A 1114 -9.64 -23.64 -1.28
N ALA A 1115 -9.55 -23.11 -2.50
CA ALA A 1115 -10.39 -21.99 -2.95
C ALA A 1115 -11.88 -22.36 -2.96
N PHE A 1116 -12.24 -23.57 -3.40
CA PHE A 1116 -13.61 -24.09 -3.33
C PHE A 1116 -14.13 -24.20 -1.91
N ARG A 1117 -13.32 -24.71 -1.00
CA ARG A 1117 -13.69 -24.84 0.40
C ARG A 1117 -14.02 -23.47 1.00
N LEU A 1118 -13.18 -22.46 0.74
CA LEU A 1118 -13.44 -21.08 1.15
C LEU A 1118 -14.75 -20.54 0.60
N LEU A 1119 -15.02 -20.79 -0.69
CA LEU A 1119 -16.25 -20.35 -1.34
C LEU A 1119 -17.50 -20.95 -0.69
N GLN A 1120 -17.47 -22.26 -0.46
CA GLN A 1120 -18.58 -22.98 0.16
C GLN A 1120 -18.84 -22.48 1.58
N GLU A 1121 -17.78 -22.27 2.37
CA GLU A 1121 -17.93 -21.79 3.74
C GLU A 1121 -18.33 -20.30 3.78
N ALA A 1122 -17.83 -19.46 2.87
CA ALA A 1122 -18.26 -18.06 2.77
C ALA A 1122 -19.79 -17.95 2.59
N LEU A 1123 -20.34 -18.73 1.66
CA LEU A 1123 -21.79 -18.77 1.44
C LEU A 1123 -22.60 -19.28 2.65
N LYS A 1124 -22.01 -20.16 3.48
CA LYS A 1124 -22.64 -20.60 4.73
C LYS A 1124 -22.53 -19.53 5.82
N ILE A 1125 -21.46 -18.74 5.84
CA ILE A 1125 -21.25 -17.64 6.79
C ILE A 1125 -22.29 -16.54 6.54
N ASP A 1126 -22.38 -16.03 5.31
CA ASP A 1126 -23.33 -14.99 4.93
C ASP A 1126 -24.06 -15.38 3.64
N PRO A 1127 -25.28 -15.96 3.75
CA PRO A 1127 -26.09 -16.32 2.60
C PRO A 1127 -26.96 -15.14 2.09
N SER A 1128 -26.76 -13.91 2.59
CA SER A 1128 -27.60 -12.78 2.22
C SER A 1128 -27.49 -12.48 0.71
N PRO A 1129 -28.57 -11.99 0.06
CA PRO A 1129 -28.53 -11.59 -1.34
C PRO A 1129 -27.38 -10.61 -1.66
N GLN A 1130 -27.09 -9.69 -0.74
CA GLN A 1130 -26.01 -8.71 -0.87
C GLN A 1130 -24.62 -9.38 -0.85
N ALA A 1131 -24.42 -10.37 0.02
CA ALA A 1131 -23.18 -11.14 0.06
C ALA A 1131 -23.02 -11.96 -1.24
N VAL A 1132 -24.09 -12.62 -1.68
CA VAL A 1132 -24.10 -13.38 -2.94
C VAL A 1132 -23.78 -12.48 -4.15
N GLU A 1133 -24.37 -11.29 -4.23
CA GLU A 1133 -24.07 -10.29 -5.27
C GLU A 1133 -22.59 -9.89 -5.26
N LYS A 1134 -22.02 -9.67 -4.07
CA LYS A 1134 -20.57 -9.39 -3.91
C LYS A 1134 -19.71 -10.57 -4.36
N LEU A 1135 -20.10 -11.81 -4.07
CA LEU A 1135 -19.40 -13.00 -4.56
C LEU A 1135 -19.43 -13.04 -6.09
N PHE A 1136 -20.59 -12.83 -6.72
CA PHE A 1136 -20.68 -12.79 -8.18
C PHE A 1136 -19.78 -11.70 -8.77
N THR A 1137 -19.76 -10.53 -8.15
CA THR A 1137 -18.85 -9.45 -8.52
C THR A 1137 -17.38 -9.89 -8.39
N TRP A 1138 -17.01 -10.54 -7.29
CA TRP A 1138 -15.66 -11.04 -7.07
C TRP A 1138 -15.26 -12.13 -8.08
N LEU A 1139 -16.18 -13.04 -8.47
CA LEU A 1139 -15.94 -14.07 -9.48
C LEU A 1139 -15.68 -13.51 -10.89
N THR A 1140 -15.97 -12.23 -11.15
CA THR A 1140 -15.59 -11.57 -12.42
C THR A 1140 -14.12 -11.17 -12.49
N GLN A 1141 -13.41 -11.18 -11.36
CA GLN A 1141 -12.00 -10.82 -11.29
C GLN A 1141 -11.14 -11.89 -12.01
N ALA A 1142 -9.99 -11.47 -12.53
CA ALA A 1142 -9.09 -12.34 -13.28
C ALA A 1142 -8.52 -13.46 -12.40
N GLU A 1143 -8.22 -13.11 -11.15
CA GLU A 1143 -7.69 -14.01 -10.12
C GLU A 1143 -8.67 -15.16 -9.80
N ALA A 1144 -9.98 -14.96 -9.98
CA ALA A 1144 -11.01 -15.96 -9.74
C ALA A 1144 -11.25 -16.91 -10.93
N ALA A 1145 -10.57 -16.70 -12.07
CA ALA A 1145 -10.80 -17.49 -13.30
C ALA A 1145 -10.67 -19.01 -13.08
N PRO A 1146 -9.62 -19.53 -12.41
CA PRO A 1146 -9.50 -20.97 -12.20
C PRO A 1146 -10.66 -21.57 -11.40
N LEU A 1147 -11.16 -20.82 -10.41
CA LEU A 1147 -12.30 -21.23 -9.58
C LEU A 1147 -13.61 -21.20 -10.38
N ARG A 1148 -13.83 -20.13 -11.15
CA ARG A 1148 -15.01 -19.94 -12.00
C ARG A 1148 -15.12 -21.06 -13.06
N ASP A 1149 -14.01 -21.44 -13.67
CA ASP A 1149 -14.00 -22.47 -14.71
C ASP A 1149 -14.33 -23.87 -14.15
N GLU A 1150 -13.81 -24.18 -12.97
CA GLU A 1150 -14.12 -25.42 -12.26
C GLU A 1150 -15.58 -25.43 -11.74
N ILE A 1151 -16.13 -24.30 -11.29
CA ILE A 1151 -17.58 -24.19 -10.96
C ILE A 1151 -18.41 -24.51 -12.20
N ALA A 1152 -18.08 -23.90 -13.34
CA ALA A 1152 -18.76 -24.15 -14.60
C ALA A 1152 -18.62 -25.60 -15.06
N SER A 1153 -17.45 -26.22 -14.86
CA SER A 1153 -17.20 -27.65 -15.14
C SER A 1153 -18.11 -28.57 -14.31
N LYS A 1154 -18.16 -28.37 -12.99
CA LYS A 1154 -18.98 -29.18 -12.07
C LYS A 1154 -20.48 -29.03 -12.36
N LEU A 1155 -20.95 -27.81 -12.62
CA LEU A 1155 -22.34 -27.56 -13.01
C LEU A 1155 -22.72 -28.30 -14.31
N ARG A 1156 -21.82 -28.33 -15.31
CA ARG A 1156 -22.01 -29.10 -16.54
C ARG A 1156 -22.08 -30.61 -16.28
N SER A 1157 -21.25 -31.15 -15.37
CA SER A 1157 -21.27 -32.59 -15.05
C SER A 1157 -22.55 -33.05 -14.33
N ILE A 1158 -23.13 -32.20 -13.47
CA ILE A 1158 -24.38 -32.49 -12.75
C ILE A 1158 -25.58 -32.49 -13.71
N MET A 1159 -25.55 -31.63 -14.73
CA MET A 1159 -26.60 -31.59 -15.75
C MET A 1159 -26.58 -32.81 -16.68
N LEU A 1160 -25.46 -33.51 -16.79
CA LEU A 1160 -25.30 -34.69 -17.65
C LEU A 1160 -25.59 -36.01 -16.93
N ASN A 1161 -25.37 -36.08 -15.62
CA ASN A 1161 -25.65 -37.26 -14.80
C ASN A 1161 -26.81 -36.94 -13.85
N HIS A 1162 -28.02 -37.46 -14.11
CA HIS A 1162 -29.17 -37.38 -13.21
C HIS A 1162 -28.98 -38.20 -11.90
N SER A 1163 -27.83 -38.11 -11.25
CA SER A 1163 -27.60 -38.64 -9.91
C SER A 1163 -27.87 -37.57 -8.87
N SER A 1164 -28.66 -37.93 -7.86
CA SER A 1164 -29.16 -37.11 -6.75
C SER A 1164 -28.08 -36.67 -5.75
N GLU A 1165 -26.89 -36.30 -6.19
CA GLU A 1165 -25.93 -35.64 -5.31
C GLU A 1165 -26.26 -34.16 -5.23
N SER A 1166 -26.79 -33.76 -4.08
CA SER A 1166 -27.17 -32.40 -3.74
C SER A 1166 -25.94 -31.48 -3.78
N PHE A 1167 -25.71 -30.83 -4.92
CA PHE A 1167 -24.76 -29.73 -5.02
C PHE A 1167 -25.41 -28.46 -4.46
N TYR A 1168 -24.85 -27.92 -3.39
CA TYR A 1168 -25.35 -26.79 -2.57
C TYR A 1168 -25.46 -25.42 -3.29
N PHE A 1169 -25.44 -25.38 -4.62
CA PHE A 1169 -25.75 -24.16 -5.41
C PHE A 1169 -27.24 -24.04 -5.80
N ALA A 1170 -28.08 -24.99 -5.39
CA ALA A 1170 -29.53 -24.84 -5.45
C ALA A 1170 -30.02 -23.99 -4.26
N TYR A 1171 -29.86 -22.67 -4.35
CA TYR A 1171 -30.72 -21.75 -3.60
C TYR A 1171 -31.96 -21.47 -4.47
N PRO A 1172 -33.18 -21.38 -3.90
CA PRO A 1172 -34.40 -21.04 -4.65
C PRO A 1172 -34.32 -19.69 -5.38
#